data_AF-A0A9W8D0G6-F1
#
_entry.id   AF-A0A9W8D0G6-F1
#
_cell.length_a   1.000
_cell.length_b   1.000
_cell.length_c   1.000
_cell.angle_alpha   90.00
_cell.angle_beta   90.00
_cell.angle_gamma   90.00
#
_symmetry.space_group_name_H-M   'P 1'
#
loop_
_entity.id
_entity.type
_entity.pdbx_description
1 polymer ?
#
loop_
_entity_poly.entity_id
_entity_poly.type
_entity_poly.pdbx_seq_one_letter_code
_entity_poly.pdbx_strand_id
1 'polypeptide(L)'
;SSWLVGADEWAYDLGSSGVHHVISSGLNVNMLVLDTAQYPFAATDKNGTRKKDVGLYAMNYGTAYVASVAVYASYTQVLQALAEADAFPGPSVVVAYLPHAGGVFGGNYSPIEVLQQSKLAVDSGAWPLYRWDPTKADSARFQLDSERLRRSLEDFLQRENVLAAIGHSEPKLSGIRASVEGKIGERLARKARGDVDTLLGGLGGPPLLVLFASDNGNAEETARRVARQGRRRGLDVRCMSMDEFDVEELPFEKTVVVSVSTAGQGEIPSNGREFWKALQAASINLNATQFAVFGLGDSHYWPRAEDAIFYNKPARDIDRKLSELGGARLVDVGLGDDQDADGWETGFADFEQRLWAALNIDVVAGAGVEEEAPGRTDEENKVISNFLRGSISQAIADTSCGYVDEWDGKLLKFHGTYMQDDRDLRAERMSRGEEKAFSFMIRVRLPGGVATPAQWLAMDKLADEYGNQTMKITTRQTFQLHGVLKRDLRETMRGINRGLMDTIAACGDVNRNVVASANPLQAHLQPEVVQLATDISRHLLPSTSAYHEIWLDDKMVAGSAEQTSPVADYEPLYGPAYLPRKYKIAIAIPPENDVDVVAYDLGFIAILDAEQQNILGYNVMIGGGMGMTHNNRKTYPRLATCLGYVPKDKAIAVSEKVMLVQRDHGDRTNRKHARLKYTVDDYGMDWWRQQVEARLGFAFEAERPYKFTHNGDRYGWVKSTPGLNNFTMFVQNGR
;
A
#
# COMPACT_ATOMS: atom_id res chain seq x y z
N SER A 1 -54.61 -11.57 11.49
CA SER A 1 -54.34 -13.03 11.47
C SER A 1 -54.13 -13.54 12.90
N SER A 2 -54.21 -14.87 13.11
CA SER A 2 -53.81 -15.49 14.39
C SER A 2 -52.36 -15.97 14.29
N TRP A 3 -51.51 -15.58 15.24
CA TRP A 3 -50.09 -15.91 15.26
C TRP A 3 -49.77 -17.01 16.28
N LEU A 4 -49.07 -18.04 15.82
CA LEU A 4 -48.46 -19.08 16.65
C LEU A 4 -46.97 -18.80 16.74
N VAL A 5 -46.43 -18.69 17.95
CA VAL A 5 -45.01 -18.40 18.18
C VAL A 5 -44.38 -19.58 18.89
N GLY A 6 -43.28 -20.10 18.35
CA GLY A 6 -42.60 -21.27 18.90
C GLY A 6 -41.10 -21.22 18.65
N ALA A 7 -40.34 -22.02 19.39
CA ALA A 7 -38.92 -22.23 19.12
C ALA A 7 -38.73 -23.28 18.02
N ASP A 8 -37.63 -23.18 17.29
CA ASP A 8 -37.27 -24.12 16.23
C ASP A 8 -37.27 -25.59 16.72
N GLU A 9 -36.71 -25.86 17.92
CA GLU A 9 -36.72 -27.19 18.54
C GLU A 9 -38.11 -27.83 18.66
N TRP A 10 -39.15 -27.03 18.93
CA TRP A 10 -40.53 -27.52 19.02
C TRP A 10 -41.11 -27.87 17.64
N ALA A 11 -40.79 -27.07 16.63
CA ALA A 11 -41.42 -27.14 15.32
C ALA A 11 -41.04 -28.41 14.52
N TYR A 12 -39.87 -29.01 14.77
CA TYR A 12 -39.42 -30.22 14.06
C TYR A 12 -39.45 -31.53 14.85
N ASP A 13 -39.68 -31.47 16.16
CA ASP A 13 -39.79 -32.65 17.04
C ASP A 13 -41.25 -32.88 17.46
N LEU A 14 -41.62 -32.49 18.69
CA LEU A 14 -42.93 -32.73 19.30
C LEU A 14 -44.08 -32.02 18.57
N GLY A 15 -43.83 -30.86 17.97
CA GLY A 15 -44.82 -30.03 17.27
C GLY A 15 -44.95 -30.32 15.78
N SER A 16 -44.16 -31.23 15.21
CA SER A 16 -44.08 -31.46 13.76
C SER A 16 -45.43 -31.84 13.11
N SER A 17 -46.26 -32.61 13.81
CA SER A 17 -47.62 -32.95 13.35
C SER A 17 -48.56 -31.73 13.37
N GLY A 18 -48.40 -30.83 14.34
CA GLY A 18 -49.14 -29.57 14.43
C GLY A 18 -48.71 -28.58 13.34
N VAL A 19 -47.41 -28.46 13.08
CA VAL A 19 -46.85 -27.67 11.98
C VAL A 19 -47.39 -28.17 10.64
N HIS A 20 -47.41 -29.49 10.41
CA HIS A 20 -48.01 -30.07 9.21
C HIS A 20 -49.51 -29.76 9.10
N HIS A 21 -50.26 -29.86 10.19
CA HIS A 21 -51.68 -29.55 10.20
C HIS A 21 -51.96 -28.07 9.89
N VAL A 22 -51.19 -27.13 10.46
CA VAL A 22 -51.31 -25.69 10.16
C VAL A 22 -51.05 -25.43 8.68
N ILE A 23 -49.95 -25.96 8.16
CA ILE A 23 -49.55 -25.78 6.75
C ILE A 23 -50.58 -26.41 5.78
N SER A 24 -51.14 -27.58 6.12
CA SER A 24 -52.11 -28.29 5.28
C SER A 24 -53.56 -27.82 5.42
N SER A 25 -53.89 -27.09 6.49
CA SER A 25 -55.28 -26.68 6.78
C SER A 25 -55.85 -25.67 5.79
N GLY A 26 -54.99 -24.91 5.08
CA GLY A 26 -55.40 -23.78 4.24
C GLY A 26 -56.01 -22.61 5.00
N LEU A 27 -56.02 -22.65 6.34
CA LEU A 27 -56.51 -21.57 7.19
C LEU A 27 -55.49 -20.43 7.27
N ASN A 28 -55.96 -19.19 7.39
CA ASN A 28 -55.11 -18.02 7.56
C ASN A 28 -54.54 -17.96 8.99
N VAL A 29 -53.46 -18.70 9.20
CA VAL A 29 -52.73 -18.82 10.48
C VAL A 29 -51.25 -18.59 10.21
N ASN A 30 -50.66 -17.65 10.95
CA ASN A 30 -49.26 -17.27 10.80
C ASN A 30 -48.41 -17.90 11.89
N MET A 31 -47.24 -18.39 11.54
CA MET A 31 -46.35 -19.09 12.48
C MET A 31 -44.98 -18.44 12.48
N LEU A 32 -44.53 -17.96 13.64
CA LEU A 32 -43.20 -17.39 13.86
C LEU A 32 -42.34 -18.40 14.63
N VAL A 33 -41.31 -18.92 13.98
CA VAL A 33 -40.38 -19.90 14.53
C VAL A 33 -39.06 -19.22 14.86
N LEU A 34 -38.66 -19.23 16.13
CA LEU A 34 -37.42 -18.61 16.60
C LEU A 34 -36.27 -19.63 16.66
N ASP A 35 -35.23 -19.40 15.88
CA ASP A 35 -34.00 -20.21 15.90
C ASP A 35 -32.92 -19.51 16.72
N THR A 36 -32.45 -20.21 17.75
CA THR A 36 -31.49 -19.68 18.73
C THR A 36 -30.09 -20.29 18.61
N ALA A 37 -29.83 -21.07 17.56
CA ALA A 37 -28.55 -21.73 17.36
C ALA A 37 -27.37 -20.72 17.25
N GLN A 38 -26.22 -21.09 17.80
CA GLN A 38 -25.01 -20.26 17.72
C GLN A 38 -24.25 -20.51 16.43
N TYR A 39 -23.67 -19.44 15.86
CA TYR A 39 -22.75 -19.54 14.73
C TYR A 39 -21.32 -19.81 15.22
N PRO A 40 -20.53 -20.70 14.57
CA PRO A 40 -20.91 -21.51 13.41
C PRO A 40 -21.93 -22.61 13.76
N PHE A 41 -22.94 -22.78 12.90
CA PHE A 41 -24.02 -23.74 13.12
C PHE A 41 -23.48 -25.18 13.12
N ALA A 42 -23.86 -25.97 14.13
CA ALA A 42 -23.54 -27.39 14.17
C ALA A 42 -24.28 -28.15 13.04
N ALA A 43 -23.57 -29.02 12.33
CA ALA A 43 -24.14 -29.80 11.22
C ALA A 43 -25.18 -30.84 11.69
N THR A 44 -25.17 -31.18 12.98
CA THR A 44 -26.03 -32.18 13.59
C THR A 44 -26.65 -31.64 14.87
N ASP A 45 -27.88 -32.08 15.18
CA ASP A 45 -28.50 -31.84 16.47
C ASP A 45 -27.79 -32.62 17.60
N LYS A 46 -28.26 -32.45 18.85
CA LYS A 46 -27.68 -33.12 20.04
C LYS A 46 -27.73 -34.66 19.96
N ASN A 47 -28.52 -35.22 19.06
CA ASN A 47 -28.70 -36.67 18.84
C ASN A 47 -27.96 -37.16 17.58
N GLY A 48 -27.15 -36.31 16.92
CA GLY A 48 -26.40 -36.67 15.71
C GLY A 48 -27.26 -36.69 14.44
N THR A 49 -28.52 -36.26 14.51
CA THR A 49 -29.43 -36.19 13.36
C THR A 49 -29.27 -34.87 12.63
N ARG A 50 -29.43 -34.88 11.31
CA ARG A 50 -29.42 -33.65 10.50
C ARG A 50 -30.61 -32.78 10.90
N LYS A 51 -30.35 -31.52 11.23
CA LYS A 51 -31.37 -30.52 11.59
C LYS A 51 -32.42 -30.43 10.47
N LYS A 52 -33.70 -30.57 10.82
CA LYS A 52 -34.83 -30.46 9.87
C LYS A 52 -35.23 -28.99 9.73
N ASP A 53 -35.21 -28.48 8.50
CA ASP A 53 -35.53 -27.09 8.20
C ASP A 53 -37.04 -26.91 7.97
N VAL A 54 -37.71 -26.22 8.90
CA VAL A 54 -39.15 -25.98 8.87
C VAL A 54 -39.55 -25.02 7.75
N GLY A 55 -38.69 -24.06 7.41
CA GLY A 55 -38.90 -23.15 6.29
C GLY A 55 -38.89 -23.91 4.96
N LEU A 56 -37.90 -24.79 4.77
CA LEU A 56 -37.83 -25.65 3.59
C LEU A 56 -39.00 -26.63 3.52
N TYR A 57 -39.44 -27.17 4.66
CA TYR A 57 -40.62 -28.03 4.72
C TYR A 57 -41.89 -27.31 4.26
N ALA A 58 -42.12 -26.08 4.73
CA ALA A 58 -43.27 -25.26 4.34
C ALA A 58 -43.22 -24.84 2.86
N MET A 59 -42.03 -24.47 2.35
CA MET A 59 -41.85 -24.14 0.92
C MET A 59 -42.16 -25.35 0.03
N ASN A 60 -41.73 -26.55 0.41
CA ASN A 60 -42.00 -27.79 -0.34
C ASN A 60 -43.48 -28.17 -0.35
N TYR A 61 -44.24 -27.77 0.68
CA TYR A 61 -45.69 -28.01 0.71
C TYR A 61 -46.43 -27.14 -0.33
N GLY A 62 -45.87 -25.98 -0.69
CA GLY A 62 -46.30 -25.23 -1.87
C GLY A 62 -47.43 -24.22 -1.65
N THR A 63 -48.09 -24.23 -0.48
CA THR A 63 -49.31 -23.44 -0.25
C THR A 63 -49.19 -22.37 0.84
N ALA A 64 -48.04 -22.26 1.50
CA ALA A 64 -47.84 -21.36 2.64
C ALA A 64 -46.81 -20.27 2.34
N TYR A 65 -47.03 -19.02 2.74
CA TYR A 65 -45.97 -17.99 2.64
C TYR A 65 -44.80 -18.33 3.57
N VAL A 66 -43.56 -18.22 3.12
CA VAL A 66 -42.37 -18.54 3.93
C VAL A 66 -41.35 -17.41 3.90
N ALA A 67 -40.78 -17.05 5.05
CA ALA A 67 -39.67 -16.10 5.10
C ALA A 67 -38.61 -16.49 6.13
N SER A 68 -37.34 -16.20 5.81
CA SER A 68 -36.21 -16.26 6.74
C SER A 68 -35.75 -14.84 7.05
N VAL A 69 -35.71 -14.49 8.35
CA VAL A 69 -35.45 -13.13 8.81
C VAL A 69 -34.44 -13.10 9.95
N ALA A 70 -33.70 -12.00 10.08
CA ALA A 70 -32.79 -11.78 11.21
C ALA A 70 -32.79 -10.30 11.60
N VAL A 71 -33.32 -9.99 12.78
CA VAL A 71 -33.61 -8.60 13.20
C VAL A 71 -32.36 -7.72 13.31
N TYR A 72 -31.24 -8.31 13.74
CA TYR A 72 -29.97 -7.60 13.86
C TYR A 72 -29.16 -7.53 12.55
N ALA A 73 -29.62 -8.18 11.48
CA ALA A 73 -29.01 -8.10 10.15
C ALA A 73 -29.76 -7.11 9.24
N SER A 74 -31.10 -7.16 9.22
CA SER A 74 -31.91 -6.20 8.47
C SER A 74 -33.28 -6.03 9.12
N TYR A 75 -33.46 -4.91 9.82
CA TYR A 75 -34.73 -4.55 10.45
C TYR A 75 -35.84 -4.32 9.41
N THR A 76 -35.49 -3.68 8.28
CA THR A 76 -36.43 -3.39 7.18
C THR A 76 -36.99 -4.67 6.57
N GLN A 77 -36.15 -5.70 6.39
CA GLN A 77 -36.57 -6.98 5.82
C GLN A 77 -37.51 -7.75 6.75
N VAL A 78 -37.28 -7.72 8.07
CA VAL A 78 -38.19 -8.33 9.05
C VAL A 78 -39.58 -7.71 8.96
N LEU A 79 -39.67 -6.38 8.97
CA LEU A 79 -40.95 -5.68 8.90
C LEU A 79 -41.71 -6.02 7.62
N GLN A 80 -41.00 -6.05 6.49
CA GLN A 80 -41.59 -6.40 5.21
C GLN A 80 -42.08 -7.85 5.19
N ALA A 81 -41.26 -8.80 5.66
CA ALA A 81 -41.63 -10.20 5.70
C ALA A 81 -42.84 -10.49 6.61
N LEU A 82 -42.94 -9.83 7.77
CA LEU A 82 -44.07 -9.97 8.68
C LEU A 82 -45.35 -9.34 8.11
N ALA A 83 -45.24 -8.19 7.44
CA ALA A 83 -46.37 -7.55 6.79
C ALA A 83 -46.91 -8.39 5.60
N GLU A 84 -46.01 -8.97 4.81
CA GLU A 84 -46.36 -9.87 3.71
C GLU A 84 -47.00 -11.17 4.22
N ALA A 85 -46.48 -11.73 5.32
CA ALA A 85 -47.08 -12.89 5.99
C ALA A 85 -48.49 -12.61 6.54
N ASP A 86 -48.74 -11.41 7.09
CA ASP A 86 -50.06 -11.01 7.60
C ASP A 86 -51.08 -10.78 6.49
N ALA A 87 -50.62 -10.24 5.35
CA ALA A 87 -51.46 -9.98 4.17
C ALA A 87 -51.79 -11.25 3.37
N PHE A 88 -51.04 -12.35 3.56
CA PHE A 88 -51.21 -13.58 2.82
C PHE A 88 -52.53 -14.31 3.18
N PRO A 89 -53.40 -14.63 2.20
CA PRO A 89 -54.67 -15.30 2.47
C PRO A 89 -54.50 -16.83 2.57
N GLY A 90 -53.76 -17.28 3.59
CA GLY A 90 -53.44 -18.69 3.82
C GLY A 90 -52.45 -18.87 4.98
N PRO A 91 -51.93 -20.09 5.21
CA PRO A 91 -50.95 -20.32 6.26
C PRO A 91 -49.61 -19.64 5.93
N SER A 92 -48.89 -19.13 6.93
CA SER A 92 -47.54 -18.58 6.74
C SER A 92 -46.56 -19.03 7.82
N VAL A 93 -45.27 -19.09 7.45
CA VAL A 93 -44.18 -19.53 8.32
C VAL A 93 -43.00 -18.56 8.20
N VAL A 94 -42.69 -17.84 9.27
CA VAL A 94 -41.53 -16.94 9.35
C VAL A 94 -40.51 -17.55 10.31
N VAL A 95 -39.32 -17.87 9.81
CA VAL A 95 -38.21 -18.38 10.60
C VAL A 95 -37.29 -17.21 10.94
N ALA A 96 -37.14 -16.91 12.23
CA ALA A 96 -36.43 -15.73 12.71
C ALA A 96 -35.19 -16.12 13.52
N TYR A 97 -34.03 -15.63 13.09
CA TYR A 97 -32.75 -15.89 13.74
C TYR A 97 -32.52 -14.96 14.93
N LEU A 98 -32.25 -15.55 16.09
CA LEU A 98 -31.94 -14.85 17.32
C LEU A 98 -30.95 -15.67 18.16
N PRO A 99 -29.63 -15.60 17.90
CA PRO A 99 -28.64 -16.45 18.57
C PRO A 99 -28.62 -16.21 20.08
N HIS A 100 -28.64 -17.27 20.88
CA HIS A 100 -28.61 -17.18 22.34
C HIS A 100 -27.69 -18.22 22.99
N ALA A 101 -26.84 -17.78 23.91
CA ALA A 101 -26.01 -18.65 24.74
C ALA A 101 -26.81 -19.19 25.93
N GLY A 102 -27.45 -20.37 25.78
CA GLY A 102 -28.01 -21.12 26.92
C GLY A 102 -29.53 -21.33 26.96
N GLY A 103 -30.22 -21.24 25.82
CA GLY A 103 -31.68 -21.34 25.73
C GLY A 103 -32.43 -20.11 26.29
N VAL A 104 -33.71 -19.96 25.92
CA VAL A 104 -34.56 -18.76 26.11
C VAL A 104 -34.65 -18.24 27.57
N PHE A 105 -34.18 -19.02 28.56
CA PHE A 105 -34.26 -18.70 29.98
C PHE A 105 -32.91 -18.73 30.74
N GLY A 106 -31.77 -18.91 30.07
CA GLY A 106 -30.43 -18.95 30.69
C GLY A 106 -29.70 -17.60 30.63
N GLY A 107 -29.38 -17.02 31.79
CA GLY A 107 -28.87 -15.65 31.92
C GLY A 107 -27.37 -15.46 31.69
N ASN A 108 -27.04 -14.71 30.63
CA ASN A 108 -26.12 -13.55 30.57
C ASN A 108 -26.08 -13.10 29.11
N TYR A 109 -26.62 -11.92 28.82
CA TYR A 109 -26.87 -11.44 27.44
C TYR A 109 -26.04 -10.19 27.13
N SER A 110 -25.23 -10.24 26.08
CA SER A 110 -24.65 -9.05 25.45
C SER A 110 -25.38 -8.78 24.13
N PRO A 111 -26.15 -7.69 24.01
CA PRO A 111 -26.82 -7.32 22.75
C PRO A 111 -25.82 -7.15 21.58
N ILE A 112 -24.60 -6.75 21.90
CA ILE A 112 -23.52 -6.55 20.92
C ILE A 112 -23.07 -7.89 20.34
N GLU A 113 -22.94 -8.92 21.18
CA GLU A 113 -22.53 -10.26 20.72
C GLU A 113 -23.60 -10.88 19.82
N VAL A 114 -24.88 -10.75 20.17
CA VAL A 114 -25.99 -11.25 19.34
C VAL A 114 -26.06 -10.52 18.00
N LEU A 115 -25.77 -9.21 17.98
CA LEU A 115 -25.69 -8.45 16.73
C LEU A 115 -24.51 -8.90 15.87
N GLN A 116 -23.32 -9.05 16.46
CA GLN A 116 -22.13 -9.51 15.74
C GLN A 116 -22.32 -10.92 15.17
N GLN A 117 -22.87 -11.85 15.95
CA GLN A 117 -23.16 -13.22 15.53
C GLN A 117 -24.21 -13.26 14.40
N SER A 118 -25.29 -12.47 14.53
CA SER A 118 -26.31 -12.36 13.48
C SER A 118 -25.74 -11.81 12.18
N LYS A 119 -24.90 -10.77 12.27
CA LYS A 119 -24.26 -10.16 11.10
C LYS A 119 -23.27 -11.14 10.44
N LEU A 120 -22.45 -11.83 11.22
CA LEU A 120 -21.52 -12.84 10.71
C LEU A 120 -22.24 -14.02 10.06
N ALA A 121 -23.34 -14.53 10.64
CA ALA A 121 -24.11 -15.62 10.07
C ALA A 121 -24.75 -15.24 8.72
N VAL A 122 -25.25 -14.00 8.60
CA VAL A 122 -25.84 -13.51 7.34
C VAL A 122 -24.76 -13.16 6.30
N ASP A 123 -23.68 -12.49 6.71
CA ASP A 123 -22.60 -12.05 5.80
C ASP A 123 -21.73 -13.23 5.32
N SER A 124 -21.59 -14.30 6.11
CA SER A 124 -20.93 -15.56 5.68
C SER A 124 -21.81 -16.42 4.79
N GLY A 125 -23.11 -16.15 4.78
CA GLY A 125 -24.11 -16.90 4.06
C GLY A 125 -24.62 -18.17 4.74
N ALA A 126 -24.21 -18.42 5.98
CA ALA A 126 -24.71 -19.52 6.78
C ALA A 126 -26.19 -19.35 7.17
N TRP A 127 -26.69 -18.11 7.23
CA TRP A 127 -28.10 -17.79 7.44
C TRP A 127 -28.65 -16.88 6.31
N PRO A 128 -29.28 -17.44 5.27
CA PRO A 128 -29.82 -16.65 4.18
C PRO A 128 -31.13 -15.96 4.58
N LEU A 129 -31.26 -14.67 4.25
CA LEU A 129 -32.48 -13.89 4.36
C LEU A 129 -33.26 -13.99 3.05
N TYR A 130 -34.47 -14.53 3.09
CA TYR A 130 -35.28 -14.72 1.89
C TYR A 130 -36.78 -14.62 2.20
N ARG A 131 -37.57 -14.42 1.15
CA ARG A 131 -39.04 -14.41 1.19
C ARG A 131 -39.58 -15.25 0.04
N TRP A 132 -40.61 -16.03 0.31
CA TRP A 132 -41.23 -16.94 -0.63
C TRP A 132 -42.75 -16.83 -0.56
N ASP A 133 -43.37 -16.51 -1.70
CA ASP A 133 -44.82 -16.31 -1.81
C ASP A 133 -45.39 -17.16 -2.95
N PRO A 134 -46.12 -18.25 -2.64
CA PRO A 134 -46.62 -19.18 -3.65
C PRO A 134 -47.60 -18.56 -4.65
N THR A 135 -48.21 -17.41 -4.34
CA THR A 135 -49.20 -16.76 -5.21
C THR A 135 -48.57 -15.91 -6.31
N LYS A 136 -47.27 -15.60 -6.21
CA LYS A 136 -46.52 -14.85 -7.22
C LYS A 136 -46.06 -15.77 -8.36
N ALA A 137 -45.86 -15.16 -9.53
CA ALA A 137 -45.29 -15.84 -10.70
C ALA A 137 -43.90 -16.43 -10.38
N ASP A 138 -43.54 -17.53 -11.03
CA ASP A 138 -42.36 -18.35 -10.68
C ASP A 138 -41.05 -17.54 -10.50
N SER A 139 -40.79 -16.55 -11.36
CA SER A 139 -39.57 -15.71 -11.28
C SER A 139 -39.55 -14.71 -10.12
N ALA A 140 -40.71 -14.44 -9.51
CA ALA A 140 -40.86 -13.53 -8.37
C ALA A 140 -41.31 -14.27 -7.09
N ARG A 141 -41.47 -15.60 -7.17
CA ARG A 141 -41.95 -16.47 -6.10
C ARG A 141 -40.95 -16.57 -4.96
N PHE A 142 -39.64 -16.58 -5.25
CA PHE A 142 -38.56 -16.59 -4.28
C PHE A 142 -37.71 -15.33 -4.43
N GLN A 143 -37.49 -14.61 -3.32
CA GLN A 143 -36.66 -13.41 -3.27
C GLN A 143 -35.58 -13.58 -2.22
N LEU A 144 -34.32 -13.49 -2.63
CA LEU A 144 -33.17 -13.51 -1.74
C LEU A 144 -32.80 -12.07 -1.38
N ASP A 145 -32.89 -11.74 -0.10
CA ASP A 145 -32.66 -10.39 0.44
C ASP A 145 -31.25 -10.22 1.04
N SER A 146 -30.50 -11.30 1.25
CA SER A 146 -29.10 -11.21 1.68
C SER A 146 -28.21 -10.72 0.52
N GLU A 147 -27.86 -9.43 0.47
CA GLU A 147 -27.12 -8.83 -0.65
C GLU A 147 -25.82 -9.55 -1.03
N ARG A 148 -25.02 -9.96 -0.05
CA ARG A 148 -23.74 -10.64 -0.29
C ARG A 148 -23.94 -12.07 -0.80
N LEU A 149 -24.85 -12.82 -0.18
CA LEU A 149 -25.26 -14.15 -0.63
C LEU A 149 -25.94 -14.10 -1.99
N ARG A 150 -26.70 -13.04 -2.29
CA ARG A 150 -27.35 -12.85 -3.57
C ARG A 150 -26.32 -12.67 -4.68
N ARG A 151 -25.28 -11.86 -4.45
CA ARG A 151 -24.15 -11.77 -5.38
C ARG A 151 -23.40 -13.10 -5.50
N SER A 152 -23.09 -13.77 -4.38
CA SER A 152 -22.41 -15.08 -4.41
C SER A 152 -23.26 -16.21 -5.00
N LEU A 153 -24.58 -16.17 -4.85
CA LEU A 153 -25.54 -17.13 -5.41
C LEU A 153 -25.83 -16.82 -6.87
N GLU A 154 -25.85 -15.55 -7.29
CA GLU A 154 -25.86 -15.15 -8.70
C GLU A 154 -24.57 -15.65 -9.39
N ASP A 155 -23.41 -15.48 -8.74
CA ASP A 155 -22.11 -16.01 -9.20
C ASP A 155 -22.06 -17.56 -9.19
N PHE A 156 -22.69 -18.20 -8.19
CA PHE A 156 -22.76 -19.66 -8.06
C PHE A 156 -23.77 -20.30 -9.01
N LEU A 157 -24.97 -19.74 -9.20
CA LEU A 157 -25.98 -20.21 -10.15
C LEU A 157 -25.52 -19.99 -11.60
N GLN A 158 -24.71 -18.94 -11.87
CA GLN A 158 -23.98 -18.83 -13.12
C GLN A 158 -22.94 -19.94 -13.30
N ARG A 159 -22.27 -20.39 -12.22
CA ARG A 159 -21.36 -21.56 -12.24
C ARG A 159 -22.09 -22.92 -12.23
N GLU A 160 -23.26 -23.04 -11.63
CA GLU A 160 -24.02 -24.29 -11.51
C GLU A 160 -24.92 -24.54 -12.71
N ASN A 161 -25.47 -23.53 -13.39
CA ASN A 161 -26.09 -23.74 -14.71
C ASN A 161 -25.08 -24.32 -15.73
N VAL A 162 -23.76 -24.09 -15.51
CA VAL A 162 -22.67 -24.72 -16.27
C VAL A 162 -22.41 -26.18 -15.85
N LEU A 163 -22.67 -26.56 -14.58
CA LEU A 163 -22.49 -27.92 -14.06
C LEU A 163 -23.75 -28.80 -14.19
N ALA A 164 -24.95 -28.21 -14.13
CA ALA A 164 -26.24 -28.90 -14.30
C ALA A 164 -26.44 -29.38 -15.73
N ALA A 165 -25.87 -28.68 -16.72
CA ALA A 165 -25.76 -29.17 -18.10
C ALA A 165 -24.87 -30.43 -18.22
N ILE A 166 -23.98 -30.68 -17.25
CA ILE A 166 -23.01 -31.79 -17.25
C ILE A 166 -23.52 -33.01 -16.46
N GLY A 167 -24.42 -32.83 -15.49
CA GLY A 167 -24.95 -33.91 -14.63
C GLY A 167 -26.11 -34.73 -15.21
N HIS A 168 -26.86 -34.19 -16.19
CA HIS A 168 -28.07 -34.83 -16.72
C HIS A 168 -27.84 -35.96 -17.76
N SER A 169 -26.60 -36.40 -17.98
CA SER A 169 -26.28 -37.43 -18.99
C SER A 169 -25.66 -38.74 -18.49
N GLU A 170 -25.60 -39.06 -17.19
CA GLU A 170 -25.83 -40.41 -16.61
C GLU A 170 -25.13 -40.76 -15.26
N PRO A 171 -25.73 -41.69 -14.47
CA PRO A 171 -25.39 -42.04 -13.09
C PRO A 171 -24.66 -43.40 -12.95
N LYS A 172 -23.48 -43.55 -13.56
CA LYS A 172 -22.64 -44.78 -13.48
C LYS A 172 -21.20 -44.58 -12.99
N LEU A 173 -20.94 -43.52 -12.22
CA LEU A 173 -19.68 -43.43 -11.45
C LEU A 173 -19.86 -44.05 -10.06
N SER A 174 -20.00 -45.39 -10.06
CA SER A 174 -19.76 -46.26 -8.89
C SER A 174 -18.49 -47.12 -9.07
N GLY A 175 -17.55 -46.71 -9.91
CA GLY A 175 -16.28 -47.44 -10.11
C GLY A 175 -15.27 -46.67 -10.96
N ILE A 176 -14.37 -45.94 -10.29
CA ILE A 176 -12.91 -46.08 -10.42
C ILE A 176 -12.41 -46.46 -11.84
N ARG A 177 -11.87 -45.46 -12.57
CA ARG A 177 -10.44 -45.05 -12.56
C ARG A 177 -9.63 -45.95 -13.53
N ALA A 178 -8.74 -45.43 -14.36
CA ALA A 178 -7.99 -44.20 -14.31
C ALA A 178 -7.53 -43.89 -15.75
N SER A 179 -7.10 -42.64 -15.98
CA SER A 179 -6.02 -42.31 -16.91
C SER A 179 -6.37 -41.78 -18.31
N VAL A 180 -7.62 -41.61 -18.74
CA VAL A 180 -7.85 -41.23 -20.17
C VAL A 180 -8.72 -39.99 -20.43
N GLU A 181 -9.55 -39.49 -19.50
CA GLU A 181 -10.54 -38.45 -19.85
C GLU A 181 -10.10 -36.98 -19.70
N GLY A 182 -8.92 -36.68 -19.16
CA GLY A 182 -8.55 -35.29 -18.81
C GLY A 182 -8.24 -34.32 -19.96
N LYS A 183 -7.97 -34.79 -21.19
CA LYS A 183 -7.42 -33.91 -22.25
C LYS A 183 -8.28 -33.72 -23.50
N ILE A 184 -9.31 -34.56 -23.71
CA ILE A 184 -10.14 -34.50 -24.92
C ILE A 184 -11.49 -33.82 -24.65
N GLY A 185 -12.04 -33.95 -23.44
CA GLY A 185 -13.32 -33.33 -23.05
C GLY A 185 -13.28 -31.81 -22.93
N GLU A 186 -12.16 -31.23 -22.49
CA GLU A 186 -12.01 -29.77 -22.37
C GLU A 186 -11.97 -29.05 -23.74
N ARG A 187 -11.41 -29.70 -24.78
CA ARG A 187 -11.31 -29.16 -26.14
C ARG A 187 -12.66 -29.04 -26.85
N LEU A 188 -13.59 -29.97 -26.59
CA LEU A 188 -14.93 -29.94 -27.17
C LEU A 188 -15.89 -29.03 -26.39
N ALA A 189 -15.72 -28.93 -25.05
CA ALA A 189 -16.49 -28.02 -24.21
C ALA A 189 -16.16 -26.53 -24.48
N ARG A 190 -14.91 -26.20 -24.84
CA ARG A 190 -14.52 -24.82 -25.24
C ARG A 190 -15.10 -24.40 -26.60
N LYS A 191 -15.15 -25.31 -27.58
CA LYS A 191 -15.72 -25.03 -28.90
C LYS A 191 -17.23 -24.76 -28.85
N ALA A 192 -17.96 -25.47 -27.97
CA ALA A 192 -19.36 -25.20 -27.70
C ALA A 192 -19.60 -23.88 -26.94
N ARG A 193 -18.61 -23.41 -26.17
CA ARG A 193 -18.68 -22.15 -25.39
C ARG A 193 -18.61 -20.91 -26.30
N GLY A 194 -17.81 -20.95 -27.36
CA GLY A 194 -17.74 -19.86 -28.36
C GLY A 194 -19.00 -19.69 -29.22
N ASP A 195 -19.71 -20.79 -29.51
CA ASP A 195 -20.99 -20.75 -30.23
C ASP A 195 -22.16 -20.27 -29.33
N VAL A 196 -22.07 -20.51 -28.01
CA VAL A 196 -23.02 -20.03 -27.00
C VAL A 196 -22.83 -18.54 -26.67
N ASP A 197 -21.59 -18.03 -26.67
CA ASP A 197 -21.29 -16.60 -26.53
C ASP A 197 -21.82 -15.75 -27.70
N THR A 198 -21.96 -16.37 -28.88
CA THR A 198 -22.55 -15.72 -30.06
C THR A 198 -24.09 -15.65 -29.97
N LEU A 199 -24.72 -16.53 -29.19
CA LEU A 199 -26.17 -16.60 -28.97
C LEU A 199 -26.66 -15.76 -27.76
N LEU A 200 -25.77 -15.47 -26.79
CA LEU A 200 -26.06 -14.67 -25.58
C LEU A 200 -25.77 -13.18 -25.74
N GLY A 201 -25.58 -12.69 -26.98
CA GLY A 201 -25.21 -11.31 -27.26
C GLY A 201 -26.14 -10.28 -26.61
N GLY A 202 -25.65 -9.62 -25.55
CA GLY A 202 -26.29 -8.40 -25.02
C GLY A 202 -26.08 -8.03 -23.55
N LEU A 203 -25.39 -8.81 -22.70
CA LEU A 203 -25.29 -8.48 -21.26
C LEU A 203 -23.87 -8.33 -20.69
N GLY A 204 -22.82 -8.73 -21.41
CA GLY A 204 -21.41 -8.42 -21.07
C GLY A 204 -20.79 -7.52 -22.14
N GLY A 205 -19.97 -6.55 -21.74
CA GLY A 205 -19.23 -5.76 -22.72
C GLY A 205 -18.17 -6.60 -23.46
N PRO A 206 -17.52 -6.05 -24.49
CA PRO A 206 -16.59 -6.80 -25.33
C PRO A 206 -15.54 -7.57 -24.49
N PRO A 207 -15.24 -8.84 -24.83
CA PRO A 207 -14.25 -9.61 -24.08
C PRO A 207 -12.83 -9.07 -24.34
N LEU A 208 -12.05 -8.93 -23.27
CA LEU A 208 -10.65 -8.52 -23.29
C LEU A 208 -9.80 -9.51 -22.48
N LEU A 209 -8.84 -10.15 -23.14
CA LEU A 209 -7.82 -10.94 -22.48
C LEU A 209 -6.55 -10.11 -22.26
N VAL A 210 -6.02 -10.12 -21.04
CA VAL A 210 -4.74 -9.48 -20.68
C VAL A 210 -3.77 -10.55 -20.20
N LEU A 211 -2.66 -10.73 -20.91
CA LEU A 211 -1.61 -11.68 -20.56
C LEU A 211 -0.35 -10.95 -20.09
N PHE A 212 0.34 -11.49 -19.09
CA PHE A 212 1.62 -10.93 -18.66
C PHE A 212 2.73 -11.95 -18.42
N ALA A 213 3.97 -11.51 -18.62
CA ALA A 213 5.16 -12.21 -18.17
C ALA A 213 6.16 -11.20 -17.57
N SER A 214 6.63 -11.48 -16.36
CA SER A 214 7.40 -10.55 -15.53
C SER A 214 8.24 -11.29 -14.49
N ASP A 215 9.54 -11.01 -14.42
CA ASP A 215 10.40 -11.56 -13.35
C ASP A 215 10.38 -10.67 -12.08
N ASN A 216 10.16 -9.34 -12.23
CA ASN A 216 10.23 -8.36 -11.14
C ASN A 216 8.87 -7.72 -10.78
N GLY A 217 7.77 -8.16 -11.39
CA GLY A 217 6.42 -7.65 -11.12
C GLY A 217 5.98 -6.42 -11.94
N ASN A 218 6.87 -5.68 -12.59
CA ASN A 218 6.49 -4.46 -13.35
C ASN A 218 5.51 -4.75 -14.52
N ALA A 219 5.71 -5.83 -15.29
CA ALA A 219 4.80 -6.18 -16.39
C ALA A 219 3.44 -6.71 -15.90
N GLU A 220 3.44 -7.32 -14.72
CA GLU A 220 2.22 -7.73 -14.03
C GLU A 220 1.43 -6.50 -13.56
N GLU A 221 2.11 -5.48 -13.04
CA GLU A 221 1.48 -4.23 -12.60
C GLU A 221 0.80 -3.50 -13.76
N THR A 222 1.47 -3.36 -14.90
CA THR A 222 0.89 -2.75 -16.10
C THR A 222 -0.30 -3.55 -16.64
N ALA A 223 -0.20 -4.88 -16.69
CA ALA A 223 -1.31 -5.75 -17.08
C ALA A 223 -2.52 -5.63 -16.14
N ARG A 224 -2.28 -5.67 -14.81
CA ARG A 224 -3.34 -5.46 -13.82
C ARG A 224 -3.97 -4.08 -13.93
N ARG A 225 -3.20 -3.05 -14.28
CA ARG A 225 -3.71 -1.70 -14.54
C ARG A 225 -4.61 -1.66 -15.77
N VAL A 226 -4.18 -2.19 -16.91
CA VAL A 226 -5.03 -2.34 -18.11
C VAL A 226 -6.31 -3.10 -17.76
N ALA A 227 -6.20 -4.18 -16.99
CA ALA A 227 -7.36 -4.99 -16.64
C ALA A 227 -8.37 -4.25 -15.75
N ARG A 228 -7.90 -3.49 -14.74
CA ARG A 228 -8.77 -2.64 -13.92
C ARG A 228 -9.46 -1.58 -14.77
N GLN A 229 -8.73 -0.92 -15.67
CA GLN A 229 -9.25 0.13 -16.54
C GLN A 229 -10.23 -0.40 -17.59
N GLY A 230 -10.01 -1.60 -18.10
CA GLY A 230 -10.95 -2.28 -19.00
C GLY A 230 -12.27 -2.63 -18.29
N ARG A 231 -12.20 -3.18 -17.07
CA ARG A 231 -13.40 -3.45 -16.26
C ARG A 231 -14.19 -2.19 -15.97
N ARG A 232 -13.51 -1.07 -15.68
CA ARG A 232 -14.15 0.25 -15.49
C ARG A 232 -14.88 0.76 -16.74
N ARG A 233 -14.38 0.39 -17.93
CA ARG A 233 -15.00 0.72 -19.22
C ARG A 233 -16.07 -0.30 -19.65
N GLY A 234 -16.46 -1.21 -18.76
CA GLY A 234 -17.50 -2.20 -19.02
C GLY A 234 -17.05 -3.40 -19.85
N LEU A 235 -15.75 -3.58 -20.11
CA LEU A 235 -15.21 -4.77 -20.77
C LEU A 235 -15.27 -5.98 -19.84
N ASP A 236 -15.51 -7.16 -20.40
CA ASP A 236 -15.33 -8.42 -19.68
C ASP A 236 -13.84 -8.82 -19.73
N VAL A 237 -13.12 -8.56 -18.62
CA VAL A 237 -11.66 -8.68 -18.60
C VAL A 237 -11.13 -9.86 -17.81
N ARG A 238 -10.39 -10.72 -18.50
CA ARG A 238 -9.56 -11.78 -17.90
C ARG A 238 -8.10 -11.34 -17.89
N CYS A 239 -7.44 -11.44 -16.73
CA CYS A 239 -6.03 -11.09 -16.56
C CYS A 239 -5.30 -12.24 -15.87
N MET A 240 -4.28 -12.79 -16.50
CA MET A 240 -3.52 -13.96 -16.02
C MET A 240 -2.08 -13.94 -16.54
N SER A 241 -1.21 -14.75 -15.93
CA SER A 241 0.15 -14.93 -16.43
C SER A 241 0.14 -15.77 -17.72
N MET A 242 1.18 -15.60 -18.53
CA MET A 242 1.29 -16.30 -19.82
C MET A 242 1.34 -17.83 -19.68
N ASP A 243 1.95 -18.36 -18.62
CA ASP A 243 2.04 -19.79 -18.33
C ASP A 243 0.72 -20.44 -17.90
N GLU A 244 -0.27 -19.64 -17.47
CA GLU A 244 -1.63 -20.10 -17.15
C GLU A 244 -2.52 -20.21 -18.40
N PHE A 245 -2.08 -19.70 -19.56
CA PHE A 245 -2.88 -19.61 -20.77
C PHE A 245 -2.40 -20.56 -21.89
N ASP A 246 -3.32 -21.29 -22.50
CA ASP A 246 -3.03 -22.18 -23.63
C ASP A 246 -3.04 -21.41 -24.97
N VAL A 247 -1.91 -21.40 -25.67
CA VAL A 247 -1.73 -20.72 -26.96
C VAL A 247 -2.75 -21.17 -28.01
N GLU A 248 -3.20 -22.42 -27.97
CA GLU A 248 -4.19 -22.93 -28.93
C GLU A 248 -5.55 -22.23 -28.80
N GLU A 249 -5.80 -21.52 -27.70
CA GLU A 249 -7.05 -20.78 -27.48
C GLU A 249 -7.05 -19.37 -28.06
N LEU A 250 -5.89 -18.82 -28.44
CA LEU A 250 -5.80 -17.46 -29.00
C LEU A 250 -6.78 -17.17 -30.16
N PRO A 251 -7.08 -18.11 -31.10
CA PRO A 251 -8.03 -17.85 -32.20
C PRO A 251 -9.47 -17.57 -31.75
N PHE A 252 -9.83 -17.94 -30.52
CA PHE A 252 -11.17 -17.72 -29.96
C PHE A 252 -11.27 -16.36 -29.25
N GLU A 253 -10.14 -15.71 -28.99
CA GLU A 253 -10.10 -14.41 -28.34
C GLU A 253 -10.23 -13.30 -29.38
N LYS A 254 -11.20 -12.40 -29.17
CA LYS A 254 -11.39 -11.25 -30.06
C LYS A 254 -10.39 -10.13 -29.81
N THR A 255 -10.03 -9.90 -28.55
CA THR A 255 -9.14 -8.80 -28.14
C THR A 255 -8.12 -9.29 -27.11
N VAL A 256 -6.83 -9.19 -27.43
CA VAL A 256 -5.73 -9.65 -26.57
C VAL A 256 -4.73 -8.52 -26.32
N VAL A 257 -4.45 -8.20 -25.07
CA VAL A 257 -3.39 -7.28 -24.66
C VAL A 257 -2.29 -8.04 -23.95
N VAL A 258 -1.06 -7.86 -24.39
CA VAL A 258 0.11 -8.53 -23.81
C VAL A 258 1.02 -7.51 -23.16
N SER A 259 1.44 -7.77 -21.91
CA SER A 259 2.49 -7.02 -21.22
C SER A 259 3.66 -7.92 -20.89
N VAL A 260 4.86 -7.59 -21.36
CA VAL A 260 6.03 -8.46 -21.18
C VAL A 260 7.29 -7.68 -20.84
N SER A 261 8.03 -8.11 -19.81
CA SER A 261 9.35 -7.56 -19.52
C SER A 261 10.47 -8.27 -20.28
N THR A 262 11.59 -7.59 -20.44
CA THR A 262 12.80 -8.16 -21.05
C THR A 262 13.67 -8.82 -19.99
N ALA A 263 13.93 -10.13 -20.12
CA ALA A 263 14.77 -10.89 -19.21
C ALA A 263 16.11 -11.25 -19.86
N GLY A 264 17.22 -11.20 -19.11
CA GLY A 264 18.55 -11.57 -19.62
C GLY A 264 18.82 -10.90 -20.97
N GLN A 265 19.46 -11.62 -21.91
CA GLN A 265 19.79 -11.15 -23.27
C GLN A 265 18.58 -11.13 -24.23
N GLY A 266 17.53 -10.40 -23.84
CA GLY A 266 16.33 -10.26 -24.66
C GLY A 266 15.45 -11.52 -24.70
N GLU A 267 15.46 -12.29 -23.63
CA GLU A 267 14.61 -13.47 -23.42
C GLU A 267 13.26 -13.08 -22.79
N ILE A 268 12.29 -13.98 -22.89
CA ILE A 268 11.01 -13.87 -22.19
C ILE A 268 11.18 -14.32 -20.72
N PRO A 269 10.52 -13.63 -19.76
CA PRO A 269 10.55 -13.96 -18.34
C PRO A 269 10.11 -15.38 -18.04
N SER A 270 10.50 -15.89 -16.87
CA SER A 270 10.29 -17.28 -16.47
C SER A 270 8.83 -17.76 -16.63
N ASN A 271 7.87 -16.93 -16.20
CA ASN A 271 6.41 -17.16 -16.29
C ASN A 271 5.79 -16.92 -17.68
N GLY A 272 6.61 -16.80 -18.74
CA GLY A 272 6.13 -16.73 -20.13
C GLY A 272 6.91 -17.60 -21.12
N ARG A 273 7.96 -18.32 -20.66
CA ARG A 273 8.84 -19.10 -21.55
C ARG A 273 8.12 -20.25 -22.26
N GLU A 274 7.23 -20.96 -21.57
CA GLU A 274 6.49 -22.09 -22.16
C GLU A 274 5.46 -21.59 -23.19
N PHE A 275 4.72 -20.54 -22.84
CA PHE A 275 3.81 -19.83 -23.75
C PHE A 275 4.54 -19.39 -25.02
N TRP A 276 5.72 -18.78 -24.90
CA TRP A 276 6.49 -18.35 -26.06
C TRP A 276 6.90 -19.51 -26.98
N LYS A 277 7.41 -20.61 -26.40
CA LYS A 277 7.76 -21.81 -27.17
C LYS A 277 6.54 -22.37 -27.91
N ALA A 278 5.40 -22.43 -27.23
CA ALA A 278 4.14 -22.87 -27.83
C ALA A 278 3.70 -21.93 -28.95
N LEU A 279 3.78 -20.61 -28.76
CA LEU A 279 3.44 -19.60 -29.78
C LEU A 279 4.36 -19.65 -31.00
N GLN A 280 5.64 -19.94 -30.81
CA GLN A 280 6.59 -20.14 -31.92
C GLN A 280 6.24 -21.37 -32.77
N ALA A 281 5.85 -22.47 -32.12
CA ALA A 281 5.49 -23.72 -32.77
C ALA A 281 4.05 -23.77 -33.30
N ALA A 282 3.20 -22.83 -32.87
CA ALA A 282 1.78 -22.80 -33.22
C ALA A 282 1.56 -22.56 -34.72
N SER A 283 0.66 -23.35 -35.30
CA SER A 283 0.14 -23.19 -36.66
C SER A 283 -1.35 -22.80 -36.62
N ILE A 284 -1.63 -21.74 -35.85
CA ILE A 284 -2.99 -21.22 -35.60
C ILE A 284 -3.27 -19.99 -36.47
N ASN A 285 -4.55 -19.73 -36.77
CA ASN A 285 -4.97 -18.57 -37.56
C ASN A 285 -5.66 -17.54 -36.65
N LEU A 286 -5.14 -16.32 -36.60
CA LEU A 286 -5.58 -15.23 -35.75
C LEU A 286 -6.31 -14.11 -36.51
N ASN A 287 -6.82 -14.36 -37.73
CA ASN A 287 -7.50 -13.35 -38.56
C ASN A 287 -8.70 -12.65 -37.87
N ALA A 288 -9.29 -13.28 -36.86
CA ALA A 288 -10.41 -12.73 -36.08
C ALA A 288 -9.98 -12.07 -34.76
N THR A 289 -8.68 -12.10 -34.43
CA THR A 289 -8.11 -11.63 -33.17
C THR A 289 -7.41 -10.30 -33.37
N GLN A 290 -7.84 -9.31 -32.59
CA GLN A 290 -7.16 -8.02 -32.46
C GLN A 290 -6.20 -8.06 -31.28
N PHE A 291 -5.01 -7.47 -31.41
CA PHE A 291 -4.03 -7.49 -30.33
C PHE A 291 -3.23 -6.20 -30.15
N ALA A 292 -2.73 -5.98 -28.94
CA ALA A 292 -1.77 -4.93 -28.61
C ALA A 292 -0.69 -5.49 -27.67
N VAL A 293 0.55 -5.03 -27.84
CA VAL A 293 1.69 -5.50 -27.03
C VAL A 293 2.40 -4.31 -26.39
N PHE A 294 2.67 -4.42 -25.09
CA PHE A 294 3.49 -3.50 -24.34
C PHE A 294 4.73 -4.22 -23.82
N GLY A 295 5.90 -3.64 -24.09
CA GLY A 295 7.19 -4.12 -23.63
C GLY A 295 7.73 -3.26 -22.49
N LEU A 296 8.37 -3.92 -21.52
CA LEU A 296 9.25 -3.27 -20.56
C LEU A 296 10.69 -3.69 -20.84
N GLY A 297 11.57 -2.71 -20.98
CA GLY A 297 12.99 -2.94 -21.22
C GLY A 297 13.83 -1.74 -20.84
N ASP A 298 15.14 -1.91 -20.92
CA ASP A 298 16.12 -0.88 -20.65
C ASP A 298 17.01 -0.72 -21.90
N SER A 299 16.95 0.45 -22.54
CA SER A 299 17.68 0.73 -23.78
C SER A 299 19.19 0.78 -23.60
N HIS A 300 19.66 0.95 -22.36
CA HIS A 300 21.08 1.07 -22.00
C HIS A 300 21.57 -0.05 -21.07
N TYR A 301 20.78 -1.11 -20.90
CA TYR A 301 21.14 -2.25 -20.08
C TYR A 301 22.46 -2.87 -20.52
N TRP A 302 22.71 -2.91 -21.84
CA TRP A 302 23.95 -3.39 -22.42
C TRP A 302 24.89 -2.26 -22.86
N PRO A 303 26.20 -2.39 -22.61
CA PRO A 303 27.17 -1.34 -22.89
C PRO A 303 27.57 -1.25 -24.37
N ARG A 304 27.31 -2.27 -25.20
CA ARG A 304 27.71 -2.31 -26.61
C ARG A 304 26.57 -1.88 -27.52
N ALA A 305 26.90 -1.11 -28.57
CA ALA A 305 25.91 -0.65 -29.54
C ALA A 305 25.21 -1.80 -30.27
N GLU A 306 25.90 -2.94 -30.48
CA GLU A 306 25.33 -4.15 -31.09
C GLU A 306 24.25 -4.83 -30.22
N ASP A 307 24.26 -4.62 -28.90
CA ASP A 307 23.35 -5.26 -27.96
C ASP A 307 22.02 -4.49 -27.80
N ALA A 308 21.89 -3.32 -28.42
CA ALA A 308 20.63 -2.54 -28.45
C ALA A 308 19.45 -3.34 -29.02
N ILE A 309 19.73 -4.41 -29.77
CA ILE A 309 18.75 -5.35 -30.31
C ILE A 309 17.94 -6.10 -29.22
N PHE A 310 18.44 -6.16 -27.99
CA PHE A 310 17.77 -6.85 -26.89
C PHE A 310 16.71 -5.98 -26.19
N TYR A 311 16.75 -4.66 -26.38
CA TYR A 311 15.80 -3.73 -25.80
C TYR A 311 14.36 -4.00 -26.27
N ASN A 312 13.47 -4.34 -25.32
CA ASN A 312 12.07 -4.68 -25.58
C ASN A 312 11.90 -5.82 -26.60
N LYS A 313 12.92 -6.66 -26.77
CA LYS A 313 12.92 -7.73 -27.77
C LYS A 313 11.75 -8.71 -27.60
N PRO A 314 11.40 -9.17 -26.37
CA PRO A 314 10.21 -10.00 -26.16
C PRO A 314 8.90 -9.42 -26.72
N ALA A 315 8.66 -8.13 -26.47
CA ALA A 315 7.44 -7.48 -26.96
C ALA A 315 7.42 -7.40 -28.48
N ARG A 316 8.56 -7.04 -29.10
CA ARG A 316 8.71 -7.01 -30.57
C ARG A 316 8.55 -8.39 -31.19
N ASP A 317 9.10 -9.42 -30.55
CA ASP A 317 9.05 -10.80 -31.02
C ASP A 317 7.62 -11.37 -30.94
N ILE A 318 6.90 -11.13 -29.84
CA ILE A 318 5.49 -11.51 -29.69
C ILE A 318 4.61 -10.76 -30.69
N ASP A 319 4.76 -9.44 -30.81
CA ASP A 319 4.02 -8.62 -31.76
C ASP A 319 4.20 -9.09 -33.22
N ARG A 320 5.44 -9.38 -33.62
CA ARG A 320 5.74 -9.92 -34.95
C ARG A 320 5.10 -11.28 -35.14
N LYS A 321 5.21 -12.18 -34.17
CA LYS A 321 4.66 -13.54 -34.29
C LYS A 321 3.13 -13.55 -34.35
N LEU A 322 2.45 -12.73 -33.54
CA LEU A 322 0.99 -12.57 -33.59
C LEU A 322 0.54 -12.01 -34.95
N SER A 323 1.31 -11.07 -35.51
CA SER A 323 1.08 -10.53 -36.86
C SER A 323 1.24 -11.61 -37.95
N GLU A 324 2.31 -12.42 -37.88
CA GLU A 324 2.57 -13.53 -38.82
C GLU A 324 1.46 -14.59 -38.81
N LEU A 325 0.82 -14.82 -37.66
CA LEU A 325 -0.30 -15.75 -37.49
C LEU A 325 -1.65 -15.14 -37.97
N GLY A 326 -1.66 -13.89 -38.46
CA GLY A 326 -2.83 -13.23 -39.03
C GLY A 326 -3.56 -12.27 -38.10
N GLY A 327 -3.06 -12.02 -36.90
CA GLY A 327 -3.68 -11.09 -35.94
C GLY A 327 -3.68 -9.64 -36.44
N ALA A 328 -4.75 -8.90 -36.14
CA ALA A 328 -4.86 -7.48 -36.46
C ALA A 328 -4.31 -6.62 -35.31
N ARG A 329 -3.28 -5.80 -35.58
CA ARG A 329 -2.71 -4.90 -34.57
C ARG A 329 -3.65 -3.74 -34.26
N LEU A 330 -3.99 -3.53 -32.99
CA LEU A 330 -4.80 -2.40 -32.51
C LEU A 330 -4.01 -1.10 -32.45
N VAL A 331 -2.81 -1.17 -31.89
CA VAL A 331 -1.90 -0.03 -31.70
C VAL A 331 -0.46 -0.50 -31.88
N ASP A 332 0.42 0.40 -32.30
CA ASP A 332 1.85 0.11 -32.35
C ASP A 332 2.39 -0.30 -31.00
N VAL A 333 3.33 -1.24 -31.01
CA VAL A 333 3.98 -1.79 -29.82
C VAL A 333 4.42 -0.66 -28.89
N GLY A 334 3.93 -0.69 -27.65
CA GLY A 334 4.38 0.26 -26.64
C GLY A 334 5.71 -0.20 -26.07
N LEU A 335 6.66 0.73 -25.96
CA LEU A 335 8.01 0.44 -25.50
C LEU A 335 8.28 1.27 -24.24
N GLY A 336 8.19 0.66 -23.07
CA GLY A 336 8.65 1.24 -21.82
C GLY A 336 10.17 1.18 -21.76
N ASP A 337 10.80 2.32 -21.44
CA ASP A 337 12.24 2.43 -21.20
C ASP A 337 12.55 2.83 -19.76
N ASP A 338 13.30 2.01 -19.03
CA ASP A 338 13.78 2.37 -17.69
C ASP A 338 14.70 3.60 -17.68
N GLN A 339 15.25 3.99 -18.84
CA GLN A 339 16.06 5.20 -19.00
C GLN A 339 15.24 6.46 -19.20
N ASP A 340 13.91 6.39 -19.34
CA ASP A 340 13.07 7.58 -19.42
C ASP A 340 13.04 8.37 -18.11
N ALA A 341 12.65 9.66 -18.18
CA ALA A 341 12.77 10.56 -17.03
C ALA A 341 11.88 10.10 -15.87
N ASP A 342 10.68 9.66 -16.24
CA ASP A 342 9.70 9.08 -15.35
C ASP A 342 9.69 7.54 -15.41
N GLY A 343 10.73 6.94 -16.01
CA GLY A 343 10.82 5.49 -16.22
C GLY A 343 9.88 4.98 -17.32
N TRP A 344 9.62 3.67 -17.28
CA TRP A 344 8.76 2.96 -18.24
C TRP A 344 7.33 3.49 -18.27
N GLU A 345 6.91 4.19 -17.21
CA GLU A 345 5.63 4.83 -17.02
C GLU A 345 5.32 5.84 -18.15
N THR A 346 6.35 6.50 -18.71
CA THR A 346 6.22 7.43 -19.84
C THR A 346 5.67 6.71 -21.08
N GLY A 347 6.34 5.62 -21.47
CA GLY A 347 5.93 4.81 -22.61
C GLY A 347 4.61 4.08 -22.36
N PHE A 348 4.33 3.71 -21.12
CA PHE A 348 3.06 3.08 -20.75
C PHE A 348 1.87 4.04 -20.83
N ALA A 349 2.03 5.29 -20.38
CA ALA A 349 0.95 6.29 -20.44
C ALA A 349 0.53 6.59 -21.88
N ASP A 350 1.49 6.75 -22.79
CA ASP A 350 1.23 6.93 -24.23
C ASP A 350 0.56 5.69 -24.84
N PHE A 351 1.07 4.49 -24.54
CA PHE A 351 0.46 3.23 -24.98
C PHE A 351 -0.97 3.08 -24.47
N GLU A 352 -1.22 3.35 -23.19
CA GLU A 352 -2.54 3.26 -22.55
C GLU A 352 -3.54 4.20 -23.22
N GLN A 353 -3.14 5.45 -23.51
CA GLN A 353 -3.99 6.41 -24.23
C GLN A 353 -4.35 5.93 -25.63
N ARG A 354 -3.37 5.42 -26.39
CA ARG A 354 -3.60 4.89 -27.74
C ARG A 354 -4.49 3.64 -27.71
N LEU A 355 -4.27 2.74 -26.75
CA LEU A 355 -5.03 1.50 -26.59
C LEU A 355 -6.52 1.80 -26.37
N TRP A 356 -6.85 2.69 -25.45
CA TRP A 356 -8.25 3.03 -25.17
C TRP A 356 -8.91 3.79 -26.32
N ALA A 357 -8.18 4.65 -27.01
CA ALA A 357 -8.67 5.31 -28.22
C ALA A 357 -9.00 4.32 -29.35
N ALA A 358 -8.16 3.29 -29.54
CA ALA A 358 -8.37 2.27 -30.55
C ALA A 358 -9.57 1.34 -30.24
N LEU A 359 -9.84 1.09 -28.95
CA LEU A 359 -10.98 0.27 -28.53
C LEU A 359 -12.33 1.00 -28.58
N ASN A 360 -12.33 2.33 -28.75
CA ASN A 360 -13.52 3.17 -28.97
C ASN A 360 -14.66 2.95 -27.95
N ILE A 361 -14.31 2.89 -26.66
CA ILE A 361 -15.27 2.71 -25.56
C ILE A 361 -15.15 3.88 -24.58
N ASP A 362 -16.21 4.70 -24.52
CA ASP A 362 -16.34 5.78 -23.55
C ASP A 362 -16.64 5.26 -22.14
N VAL A 363 -16.24 6.01 -21.12
CA VAL A 363 -16.57 5.70 -19.72
C VAL A 363 -18.08 5.78 -19.54
N VAL A 364 -18.69 4.71 -19.01
CA VAL A 364 -20.15 4.64 -18.79
C VAL A 364 -20.58 5.72 -17.80
N ALA A 365 -21.33 6.71 -18.27
CA ALA A 365 -21.88 7.77 -17.43
C ALA A 365 -22.90 7.20 -16.43
N GLY A 366 -22.68 7.41 -15.13
CA GLY A 366 -23.57 6.93 -14.07
C GLY A 366 -23.09 5.65 -13.34
N ALA A 367 -21.97 5.05 -13.76
CA ALA A 367 -21.20 4.19 -12.86
C ALA A 367 -20.64 5.09 -11.74
N GLY A 368 -21.29 5.09 -10.57
CA GLY A 368 -20.91 5.88 -9.41
C GLY A 368 -19.56 5.50 -8.84
N VAL A 369 -18.50 5.92 -9.53
CA VAL A 369 -17.14 5.99 -9.03
C VAL A 369 -16.62 7.30 -9.60
N GLU A 370 -16.37 8.27 -8.72
CA GLU A 370 -15.58 9.47 -9.04
C GLU A 370 -14.39 9.05 -9.91
N GLU A 371 -13.99 9.86 -10.89
CA GLU A 371 -12.66 9.71 -11.48
C GLU A 371 -11.72 9.40 -10.33
N GLU A 372 -11.02 8.27 -10.38
CA GLU A 372 -10.01 7.99 -9.38
C GLU A 372 -9.01 9.12 -9.59
N ALA A 373 -9.12 10.15 -8.74
CA ALA A 373 -8.26 11.31 -8.79
C ALA A 373 -6.84 10.75 -8.90
N PRO A 374 -5.97 11.34 -9.74
CA PRO A 374 -4.60 10.87 -9.87
C PRO A 374 -4.07 10.59 -8.47
N GLY A 375 -3.62 9.34 -8.24
CA GLY A 375 -3.38 8.84 -6.89
C GLY A 375 -2.62 9.87 -6.06
N ARG A 376 -3.16 10.23 -4.90
CA ARG A 376 -2.66 11.32 -4.02
C ARG A 376 -1.14 11.37 -4.04
N THR A 377 -0.53 12.46 -4.45
CA THR A 377 0.93 12.55 -4.50
C THR A 377 1.52 12.75 -3.09
N ASP A 378 2.83 12.52 -2.91
CA ASP A 378 3.52 12.86 -1.65
C ASP A 378 3.37 14.37 -1.33
N GLU A 379 3.31 15.24 -2.34
CA GLU A 379 3.11 16.69 -2.18
C GLU A 379 1.68 17.02 -1.71
N GLU A 380 0.67 16.46 -2.36
CA GLU A 380 -0.73 16.60 -1.94
C GLU A 380 -0.95 16.02 -0.55
N ASN A 381 -0.30 14.90 -0.22
CA ASN A 381 -0.34 14.31 1.12
C ASN A 381 0.11 15.29 2.18
N LYS A 382 1.22 16.00 1.96
CA LYS A 382 1.72 17.02 2.90
C LYS A 382 0.72 18.17 3.04
N VAL A 383 0.23 18.71 1.93
CA VAL A 383 -0.67 19.89 1.95
C VAL A 383 -1.97 19.58 2.69
N ILE A 384 -2.62 18.45 2.41
CA ILE A 384 -3.92 18.14 3.02
C ILE A 384 -3.79 17.50 4.41
N SER A 385 -2.59 17.15 4.86
CA SER A 385 -2.36 16.55 6.18
C SER A 385 -2.59 17.50 7.35
N ASN A 386 -2.88 18.79 7.10
CA ASN A 386 -2.94 19.83 8.11
C ASN A 386 -1.65 19.88 8.95
N PHE A 387 -0.54 20.18 8.29
CA PHE A 387 0.79 20.30 8.89
C PHE A 387 1.24 19.03 9.61
N LEU A 388 1.17 17.90 8.89
CA LEU A 388 1.66 16.57 9.27
C LEU A 388 0.80 15.80 10.27
N ARG A 389 -0.42 16.27 10.58
CA ARG A 389 -1.34 15.53 11.47
C ARG A 389 -1.90 14.27 10.80
N GLY A 390 -2.41 14.42 9.58
CA GLY A 390 -3.12 13.35 8.86
C GLY A 390 -4.21 12.72 9.72
N SER A 391 -4.30 11.40 9.68
CA SER A 391 -5.13 10.60 10.59
C SER A 391 -4.31 9.83 11.63
N ILE A 392 -3.05 10.24 11.86
CA ILE A 392 -2.07 9.48 12.66
C ILE A 392 -2.61 9.18 14.07
N SER A 393 -3.24 10.16 14.72
CA SER A 393 -3.80 9.97 16.07
C SER A 393 -4.87 8.89 16.10
N GLN A 394 -5.79 8.90 15.12
CA GLN A 394 -6.82 7.89 14.99
C GLN A 394 -6.20 6.52 14.66
N ALA A 395 -5.24 6.50 13.73
CA ALA A 395 -4.55 5.28 13.33
C ALA A 395 -3.82 4.62 14.51
N ILE A 396 -3.12 5.38 15.35
CA ILE A 396 -2.42 4.86 16.54
C ILE A 396 -3.42 4.33 17.59
N ALA A 397 -4.58 4.99 17.74
CA ALA A 397 -5.61 4.56 18.68
C ALA A 397 -6.33 3.27 18.24
N ASP A 398 -6.36 2.98 16.94
CA ASP A 398 -6.94 1.76 16.40
C ASP A 398 -6.06 0.53 16.70
N THR A 399 -6.56 -0.36 17.54
CA THR A 399 -5.91 -1.61 17.95
C THR A 399 -6.33 -2.82 17.11
N SER A 400 -7.20 -2.65 16.10
CA SER A 400 -7.68 -3.75 15.26
C SER A 400 -6.64 -4.28 14.27
N CYS A 401 -5.58 -3.50 13.99
CA CYS A 401 -4.49 -3.86 13.09
C CYS A 401 -3.13 -3.38 13.60
N GLY A 402 -2.05 -4.04 13.15
CA GLY A 402 -0.67 -3.69 13.49
C GLY A 402 -0.03 -2.61 12.61
N TYR A 403 -0.70 -2.17 11.53
CA TYR A 403 -0.22 -1.17 10.58
C TYR A 403 -0.92 0.19 10.71
N VAL A 404 -0.39 1.17 9.99
CA VAL A 404 -1.08 2.42 9.63
C VAL A 404 -1.18 2.46 8.11
N ASP A 405 -2.17 3.17 7.56
CA ASP A 405 -2.31 3.27 6.11
C ASP A 405 -1.07 3.91 5.45
N GLU A 406 -0.96 3.79 4.12
CA GLU A 406 0.21 4.26 3.40
C GLU A 406 0.47 5.77 3.58
N TRP A 407 -0.58 6.59 3.62
CA TRP A 407 -0.46 8.05 3.68
C TRP A 407 0.01 8.51 5.05
N ASP A 408 -0.58 7.97 6.12
CA ASP A 408 -0.09 8.21 7.48
C ASP A 408 1.31 7.61 7.66
N GLY A 409 1.60 6.46 7.05
CA GLY A 409 2.94 5.88 7.01
C GLY A 409 3.99 6.80 6.36
N LYS A 410 3.60 7.62 5.37
CA LYS A 410 4.46 8.67 4.79
C LYS A 410 4.61 9.86 5.72
N LEU A 411 3.55 10.28 6.41
CA LEU A 411 3.57 11.41 7.36
C LEU A 411 4.34 11.09 8.65
N LEU A 412 4.22 9.86 9.18
CA LEU A 412 4.99 9.37 10.35
C LEU A 412 6.50 9.56 10.20
N LYS A 413 7.02 9.56 8.96
CA LYS A 413 8.43 9.81 8.69
C LYS A 413 8.87 11.19 9.17
N PHE A 414 8.01 12.21 9.10
CA PHE A 414 8.32 13.55 9.61
C PHE A 414 8.35 13.60 11.14
N HIS A 415 7.66 12.67 11.80
CA HIS A 415 7.76 12.44 13.25
C HIS A 415 8.88 11.47 13.62
N GLY A 416 9.76 11.10 12.67
CA GLY A 416 10.92 10.26 12.94
C GLY A 416 10.67 8.75 12.93
N THR A 417 9.48 8.32 12.48
CA THR A 417 9.06 6.91 12.55
C THR A 417 8.88 6.30 11.15
N TYR A 418 9.28 5.03 10.99
CA TYR A 418 8.99 4.23 9.78
C TYR A 418 8.23 2.98 10.20
N MET A 419 7.08 2.76 9.57
CA MET A 419 6.48 1.45 9.55
C MET A 419 7.35 0.50 8.71
N GLN A 420 7.59 -0.68 9.24
CA GLN A 420 8.35 -1.77 8.63
C GLN A 420 7.56 -3.06 8.83
N ASP A 421 7.89 -4.08 8.06
CA ASP A 421 7.42 -5.44 8.32
C ASP A 421 8.60 -6.41 8.23
N ASP A 422 8.53 -7.48 9.01
CA ASP A 422 9.50 -8.54 8.94
C ASP A 422 9.35 -9.31 7.62
N ARG A 423 10.33 -9.10 6.73
CA ARG A 423 10.35 -9.70 5.39
C ARG A 423 10.60 -11.21 5.45
N ASP A 424 11.26 -11.71 6.49
CA ASP A 424 11.59 -13.13 6.62
C ASP A 424 10.32 -13.93 6.98
N LEU A 425 9.42 -13.33 7.77
CA LEU A 425 8.14 -13.92 8.16
C LEU A 425 6.99 -13.65 7.16
N ARG A 426 7.20 -12.76 6.19
CA ARG A 426 6.13 -12.27 5.31
C ARG A 426 5.45 -13.39 4.54
N ALA A 427 6.22 -14.25 3.88
CA ALA A 427 5.67 -15.33 3.04
C ALA A 427 4.90 -16.36 3.89
N GLU A 428 5.45 -16.74 5.04
CA GLU A 428 4.82 -17.66 5.99
C GLU A 428 3.48 -17.11 6.49
N ARG A 429 3.45 -15.86 6.97
CA ARG A 429 2.23 -15.22 7.46
C ARG A 429 1.17 -15.06 6.39
N MET A 430 1.57 -14.62 5.19
CA MET A 430 0.64 -14.50 4.06
C MET A 430 0.02 -15.85 3.68
N SER A 431 0.77 -16.96 3.75
CA SER A 431 0.23 -18.30 3.49
C SER A 431 -0.83 -18.76 4.51
N ARG A 432 -0.79 -18.21 5.73
CA ARG A 432 -1.79 -18.45 6.79
C ARG A 432 -2.96 -17.47 6.77
N GLY A 433 -2.96 -16.50 5.84
CA GLY A 433 -3.93 -15.40 5.82
C GLY A 433 -3.74 -14.41 6.98
N GLU A 434 -2.58 -14.42 7.62
CA GLU A 434 -2.25 -13.53 8.73
C GLU A 434 -1.71 -12.19 8.22
N GLU A 435 -1.88 -11.16 9.05
CA GLU A 435 -1.25 -9.86 8.83
C GLU A 435 0.29 -9.99 8.85
N LYS A 436 0.97 -9.18 8.04
CA LYS A 436 2.45 -9.08 8.07
C LYS A 436 2.89 -8.71 9.50
N ALA A 437 4.08 -9.16 9.88
CA ALA A 437 4.65 -8.81 11.18
C ALA A 437 5.13 -7.36 11.18
N PHE A 438 4.21 -6.42 11.33
CA PHE A 438 4.53 -4.99 11.34
C PHE A 438 5.23 -4.58 12.64
N SER A 439 6.20 -3.70 12.48
CA SER A 439 6.88 -3.01 13.57
C SER A 439 7.33 -1.63 13.08
N PHE A 440 7.84 -0.81 13.98
CA PHE A 440 8.23 0.54 13.70
C PHE A 440 9.67 0.79 14.10
N MET A 441 10.39 1.50 13.24
CA MET A 441 11.70 2.06 13.54
C MET A 441 11.54 3.52 13.91
N ILE A 442 12.10 3.92 15.05
CA ILE A 442 12.12 5.31 15.52
C ILE A 442 13.55 5.83 15.43
N ARG A 443 13.73 7.02 14.85
CA ARG A 443 15.02 7.70 14.74
C ARG A 443 15.04 8.99 15.53
N VAL A 444 16.11 9.20 16.30
CA VAL A 444 16.31 10.40 17.11
C VAL A 444 16.93 11.54 16.28
N ARG A 445 16.64 12.78 16.63
CA ARG A 445 17.39 13.96 16.19
C ARG A 445 18.42 14.30 17.28
N LEU A 446 19.70 14.27 16.91
CA LEU A 446 20.84 14.38 17.83
C LEU A 446 21.95 15.21 17.15
N PRO A 447 21.83 16.55 17.11
CA PRO A 447 22.75 17.40 16.36
C PRO A 447 24.19 17.21 16.86
N GLY A 448 25.13 17.07 15.93
CA GLY A 448 26.55 16.83 16.23
C GLY A 448 26.86 15.46 16.84
N GLY A 449 25.87 14.57 17.01
CA GLY A 449 26.10 13.24 17.55
C GLY A 449 26.39 13.16 19.04
N VAL A 450 26.18 14.25 19.78
CA VAL A 450 26.54 14.31 21.20
C VAL A 450 25.33 13.91 22.05
N ALA A 451 25.49 12.82 22.81
CA ALA A 451 24.54 12.38 23.82
C ALA A 451 25.20 12.38 25.21
N THR A 452 24.44 12.78 26.22
CA THR A 452 24.84 12.67 27.63
C THR A 452 24.74 11.21 28.10
N PRO A 453 25.45 10.81 29.18
CA PRO A 453 25.29 9.48 29.76
C PRO A 453 23.85 9.15 30.16
N ALA A 454 23.09 10.13 30.66
CA ALA A 454 21.68 9.96 31.01
C ALA A 454 20.80 9.70 29.78
N GLN A 455 21.05 10.41 28.67
CA GLN A 455 20.38 10.17 27.39
C GLN A 455 20.69 8.77 26.85
N TRP A 456 21.95 8.33 26.92
CA TRP A 456 22.33 6.97 26.51
C TRP A 456 21.56 5.90 27.30
N LEU A 457 21.56 6.00 28.63
CA LEU A 457 20.84 5.06 29.51
C LEU A 457 19.33 5.07 29.28
N ALA A 458 18.76 6.24 28.96
CA ALA A 458 17.34 6.33 28.61
C ALA A 458 17.03 5.58 27.30
N MET A 459 17.86 5.74 26.27
CA MET A 459 17.68 5.03 24.99
C MET A 459 17.89 3.53 25.12
N ASP A 460 18.89 3.12 25.91
CA ASP A 460 19.20 1.73 26.24
C ASP A 460 17.99 1.03 26.87
N LYS A 461 17.43 1.64 27.93
CA LYS A 461 16.21 1.15 28.58
C LYS A 461 15.02 1.03 27.61
N LEU A 462 14.80 2.02 26.75
CA LEU A 462 13.69 1.99 25.78
C LEU A 462 13.88 0.91 24.71
N ALA A 463 15.12 0.63 24.31
CA ALA A 463 15.43 -0.45 23.38
C ALA A 463 15.05 -1.81 23.97
N ASP A 464 15.28 -2.01 25.27
CA ASP A 464 14.94 -3.24 26.00
C ASP A 464 13.44 -3.39 26.27
N GLU A 465 12.78 -2.30 26.67
CA GLU A 465 11.36 -2.33 27.07
C GLU A 465 10.41 -2.40 25.87
N TYR A 466 10.69 -1.64 24.80
CA TYR A 466 9.75 -1.46 23.69
C TYR A 466 10.32 -1.84 22.32
N GLY A 467 11.64 -1.91 22.20
CA GLY A 467 12.30 -2.27 20.95
C GLY A 467 12.64 -3.75 20.85
N ASN A 468 13.65 -4.05 20.04
CA ASN A 468 14.20 -5.38 19.86
C ASN A 468 15.50 -5.60 20.67
N GLN A 469 15.65 -4.95 21.82
CA GLN A 469 16.83 -5.04 22.71
C GLN A 469 18.14 -4.61 22.03
N THR A 470 18.04 -3.74 21.03
CA THR A 470 19.22 -3.24 20.34
C THR A 470 19.07 -1.77 19.96
N MET A 471 20.16 -1.00 20.10
CA MET A 471 20.25 0.37 19.61
C MET A 471 21.20 0.46 18.40
N LYS A 472 20.84 1.22 17.37
CA LYS A 472 21.64 1.35 16.13
C LYS A 472 22.24 2.74 16.05
N ILE A 473 23.56 2.84 16.10
CA ILE A 473 24.29 4.06 15.75
C ILE A 473 24.32 4.21 14.23
N THR A 474 23.94 5.37 13.71
CA THR A 474 23.83 5.60 12.26
C THR A 474 24.98 6.43 11.71
N THR A 475 25.18 6.37 10.39
CA THR A 475 26.13 7.21 9.63
C THR A 475 25.81 8.71 9.65
N ARG A 476 24.73 9.12 10.32
CA ARG A 476 24.40 10.53 10.57
C ARG A 476 24.39 10.87 12.05
N GLN A 477 25.22 10.18 12.82
CA GLN A 477 25.48 10.47 14.23
C GLN A 477 24.19 10.54 15.08
N THR A 478 23.35 9.51 14.97
CA THR A 478 22.13 9.40 15.77
C THR A 478 21.78 7.95 16.04
N PHE A 479 20.80 7.71 16.92
CA PHE A 479 20.26 6.41 17.29
C PHE A 479 19.02 6.03 16.48
N GLN A 480 18.84 4.74 16.25
CA GLN A 480 17.55 4.15 15.86
C GLN A 480 17.17 3.00 16.80
N LEU A 481 15.91 2.98 17.20
CA LEU A 481 15.25 1.85 17.84
C LEU A 481 14.44 1.10 16.78
N HIS A 482 14.50 -0.22 16.77
CA HIS A 482 13.77 -1.07 15.84
C HIS A 482 12.84 -2.01 16.62
N GLY A 483 11.82 -2.56 15.95
CA GLY A 483 10.94 -3.55 16.54
C GLY A 483 9.85 -2.98 17.44
N VAL A 484 9.68 -1.65 17.47
CA VAL A 484 8.64 -1.02 18.31
C VAL A 484 7.27 -1.34 17.74
N LEU A 485 6.37 -1.89 18.56
CA LEU A 485 5.02 -2.22 18.10
C LEU A 485 4.13 -0.98 18.07
N LYS A 486 3.09 -0.99 17.22
CA LYS A 486 2.14 0.14 17.06
C LYS A 486 1.60 0.65 18.40
N ARG A 487 1.17 -0.28 19.27
CA ARG A 487 0.62 0.00 20.61
C ARG A 487 1.61 0.70 21.55
N ASP A 488 2.90 0.49 21.33
CA ASP A 488 3.99 0.97 22.20
C ASP A 488 4.65 2.26 21.66
N LEU A 489 4.27 2.69 20.44
CA LEU A 489 4.84 3.88 19.79
C LEU A 489 4.74 5.15 20.64
N ARG A 490 3.56 5.44 21.19
CA ARG A 490 3.31 6.67 21.94
C ARG A 490 4.17 6.73 23.21
N GLU A 491 4.21 5.64 23.98
CA GLU A 491 5.04 5.58 25.18
C GLU A 491 6.53 5.59 24.87
N THR A 492 6.97 4.97 23.77
CA THR A 492 8.36 5.05 23.34
C THR A 492 8.76 6.49 22.99
N MET A 493 7.94 7.22 22.22
CA MET A 493 8.18 8.63 21.88
C MET A 493 8.22 9.53 23.13
N ARG A 494 7.31 9.32 24.08
CA ARG A 494 7.31 10.01 25.37
C ARG A 494 8.55 9.68 26.19
N GLY A 495 9.00 8.43 26.19
CA GLY A 495 10.24 8.00 26.83
C GLY A 495 11.46 8.75 26.29
N ILE A 496 11.58 8.85 24.96
CA ILE A 496 12.64 9.61 24.29
C ILE A 496 12.59 11.09 24.72
N ASN A 497 11.39 11.68 24.76
CA ASN A 497 11.19 13.07 25.19
C ASN A 497 11.54 13.32 26.66
N ARG A 498 11.16 12.41 27.57
CA ARG A 498 11.58 12.46 28.99
C ARG A 498 13.11 12.37 29.13
N GLY A 499 13.78 11.69 28.19
CA GLY A 499 15.23 11.66 28.06
C GLY A 499 15.85 12.94 27.48
N LEU A 500 15.09 14.01 27.26
CA LEU A 500 15.53 15.27 26.63
C LEU A 500 16.08 15.07 25.22
N MET A 501 15.42 14.20 24.45
CA MET A 501 15.66 14.00 23.02
C MET A 501 14.32 14.06 22.26
N ASP A 502 14.37 14.26 20.95
CA ASP A 502 13.17 14.25 20.10
C ASP A 502 13.42 13.54 18.78
N THR A 503 12.34 13.21 18.08
CA THR A 503 12.36 12.47 16.82
C THR A 503 11.78 13.28 15.67
N ILE A 504 11.21 14.46 15.96
CA ILE A 504 10.71 15.39 14.95
C ILE A 504 11.81 15.74 13.94
N ALA A 505 11.45 15.71 12.66
CA ALA A 505 12.35 15.97 11.54
C ALA A 505 13.58 15.04 11.44
N ALA A 506 13.66 13.96 12.22
CA ALA A 506 14.71 12.95 12.02
C ALA A 506 14.61 12.27 10.65
N CYS A 507 13.40 12.25 10.06
CA CYS A 507 13.08 11.76 8.74
C CYS A 507 12.07 12.67 8.01
N GLY A 508 11.47 12.21 6.89
CA GLY A 508 10.61 13.05 6.05
C GLY A 508 11.37 13.94 5.06
N ASP A 509 10.65 14.87 4.45
CA ASP A 509 11.14 15.88 3.49
C ASP A 509 11.40 17.23 4.19
N VAL A 510 12.37 17.18 5.09
CA VAL A 510 12.80 18.25 5.99
C VAL A 510 14.31 18.18 6.18
N ASN A 511 14.89 19.18 6.87
CA ASN A 511 16.26 19.11 7.35
C ASN A 511 16.43 17.89 8.28
N ARG A 512 17.37 17.01 7.93
CA ARG A 512 17.74 15.84 8.73
C ARG A 512 18.73 16.24 9.84
N ASN A 513 19.11 15.26 10.66
CA ASN A 513 20.14 15.45 11.68
C ASN A 513 21.38 16.16 11.10
N VAL A 514 21.80 17.26 11.72
CA VAL A 514 22.99 18.03 11.34
C VAL A 514 24.19 17.36 11.99
N VAL A 515 25.14 16.90 11.17
CA VAL A 515 26.34 16.20 11.66
C VAL A 515 27.50 17.17 11.79
N ALA A 516 28.39 16.91 12.74
CA ALA A 516 29.61 17.69 12.95
C ALA A 516 30.79 16.75 13.21
N SER A 517 32.00 17.12 12.79
CA SER A 517 33.19 16.31 13.03
C SER A 517 33.36 15.95 14.50
N ALA A 518 33.54 14.67 14.78
CA ALA A 518 33.84 14.11 16.08
C ALA A 518 35.36 13.95 16.27
N ASN A 519 36.15 14.91 15.79
CA ASN A 519 37.61 14.80 15.73
C ASN A 519 38.24 14.96 17.12
N PRO A 520 38.77 13.88 17.73
CA PRO A 520 39.38 13.98 19.04
C PRO A 520 40.71 14.77 19.01
N LEU A 521 41.43 14.90 17.89
CA LEU A 521 42.70 15.63 17.85
C LEU A 521 42.55 17.15 17.96
N GLN A 522 41.37 17.67 17.64
CA GLN A 522 41.02 19.09 17.74
C GLN A 522 39.80 19.26 18.66
N ALA A 523 39.80 18.55 19.79
CA ALA A 523 38.68 18.55 20.73
C ALA A 523 38.34 19.95 21.28
N HIS A 524 39.28 20.90 21.28
CA HIS A 524 39.02 22.30 21.65
C HIS A 524 38.06 23.01 20.68
N LEU A 525 37.99 22.58 19.42
CA LEU A 525 37.08 23.13 18.40
C LEU A 525 35.71 22.44 18.40
N GLN A 526 35.62 21.25 19.00
CA GLN A 526 34.39 20.44 19.00
C GLN A 526 33.18 21.18 19.59
N PRO A 527 33.29 21.89 20.74
CA PRO A 527 32.16 22.64 21.29
C PRO A 527 31.59 23.67 20.32
N GLU A 528 32.43 24.38 19.58
CA GLU A 528 31.99 25.41 18.62
C GLU A 528 31.22 24.79 17.44
N VAL A 529 31.70 23.69 16.86
CA VAL A 529 31.00 23.04 15.74
C VAL A 529 29.73 22.29 16.16
N VAL A 530 29.71 21.69 17.36
CA VAL A 530 28.51 21.05 17.91
C VAL A 530 27.46 22.09 18.24
N GLN A 531 27.87 23.25 18.78
CA GLN A 531 26.98 24.38 19.01
C GLN A 531 26.39 24.89 17.69
N LEU A 532 27.21 25.07 16.64
CA LEU A 532 26.71 25.45 15.32
C LEU A 532 25.74 24.40 14.75
N ALA A 533 26.05 23.10 14.86
CA ALA A 533 25.14 22.04 14.43
C ALA A 533 23.80 22.10 15.17
N THR A 534 23.83 22.36 16.48
CA THR A 534 22.66 22.50 17.34
C THR A 534 21.83 23.71 16.94
N ASP A 535 22.47 24.85 16.72
CA ASP A 535 21.80 26.09 16.36
C ASP A 535 21.19 26.02 14.96
N ILE A 536 21.89 25.44 13.98
CA ILE A 536 21.31 25.16 12.65
C ILE A 536 20.14 24.18 12.79
N SER A 537 20.29 23.10 13.57
CA SER A 537 19.21 22.12 13.74
C SER A 537 17.98 22.71 14.43
N ARG A 538 18.15 23.65 15.36
CA ARG A 538 17.06 24.36 16.04
C ARG A 538 16.42 25.40 15.11
N HIS A 539 17.24 26.17 14.40
CA HIS A 539 16.79 27.21 13.48
C HIS A 539 15.95 26.65 12.32
N LEU A 540 16.32 25.48 11.81
CA LEU A 540 15.63 24.81 10.71
C LEU A 540 14.59 23.77 11.18
N LEU A 541 14.19 23.80 12.46
CA LEU A 541 13.18 22.89 12.98
C LEU A 541 11.79 23.29 12.47
N PRO A 542 10.93 22.34 12.05
CA PRO A 542 9.53 22.61 11.78
C PRO A 542 8.83 23.28 12.96
N SER A 543 7.95 24.24 12.69
CA SER A 543 7.18 24.97 13.71
C SER A 543 5.80 24.36 14.00
N THR A 544 5.41 23.28 13.31
CA THR A 544 4.15 22.56 13.53
C THR A 544 3.96 22.09 14.98
N SER A 545 2.75 22.25 15.52
CA SER A 545 2.37 21.69 16.82
C SER A 545 1.96 20.22 16.76
N ALA A 546 1.83 19.63 15.56
CA ALA A 546 1.37 18.25 15.35
C ALA A 546 2.17 17.21 16.14
N TYR A 547 3.49 17.39 16.27
CA TYR A 547 4.31 16.44 17.03
C TYR A 547 3.93 16.41 18.52
N HIS A 548 3.73 17.59 19.13
CA HIS A 548 3.34 17.67 20.53
C HIS A 548 1.93 17.10 20.75
N GLU A 549 0.98 17.46 19.88
CA GLU A 549 -0.42 17.01 19.94
C GLU A 549 -0.58 15.50 19.80
N ILE A 550 0.18 14.87 18.88
CA ILE A 550 0.05 13.43 18.62
C ILE A 550 0.75 12.61 19.71
N TRP A 551 1.95 13.01 20.13
CA TRP A 551 2.82 12.13 20.92
C TRP A 551 2.88 12.48 22.40
N LEU A 552 2.88 13.76 22.75
CA LEU A 552 3.20 14.21 24.10
C LEU A 552 1.94 14.47 24.91
N ASP A 553 0.93 15.09 24.32
CA ASP A 553 -0.31 15.41 25.03
C ASP A 553 -1.34 14.26 25.01
N ASP A 554 -2.17 14.19 26.05
CA ASP A 554 -3.34 13.31 26.14
C ASP A 554 -4.61 13.99 25.59
N LYS A 555 -4.57 15.31 25.36
CA LYS A 555 -5.63 16.09 24.71
C LYS A 555 -5.05 16.82 23.50
N MET A 556 -5.82 16.92 22.42
CA MET A 556 -5.48 17.84 21.33
C MET A 556 -5.32 19.25 21.92
N VAL A 557 -4.09 19.73 21.98
CA VAL A 557 -3.81 21.09 22.42
C VAL A 557 -4.27 21.99 21.31
N ALA A 558 -5.35 22.72 21.53
CA ALA A 558 -5.51 23.99 20.87
C ALA A 558 -4.37 24.89 21.38
N GLY A 559 -3.25 24.93 20.65
CA GLY A 559 -2.12 25.84 20.80
C GLY A 559 -1.64 26.13 22.23
N SER A 560 -0.50 25.56 22.63
CA SER A 560 0.22 26.03 23.81
C SER A 560 0.90 27.37 23.51
N ALA A 561 0.14 28.44 23.71
CA ALA A 561 0.48 29.62 24.50
C ALA A 561 1.90 30.19 24.34
N GLU A 562 2.14 30.85 23.21
CA GLU A 562 2.71 32.22 23.23
C GLU A 562 2.19 33.13 22.09
N GLN A 563 1.22 32.68 21.29
CA GLN A 563 0.46 33.53 20.37
C GLN A 563 -1.03 33.18 20.42
N THR A 564 -1.82 34.18 20.79
CA THR A 564 -3.26 34.16 21.02
C THR A 564 -4.06 34.08 19.71
N SER A 565 -4.53 32.88 19.34
CA SER A 565 -5.81 32.63 18.63
C SER A 565 -5.92 31.15 18.21
N PRO A 566 -7.12 30.63 17.86
CA PRO A 566 -7.29 29.37 17.14
C PRO A 566 -6.82 29.56 15.68
N VAL A 567 -5.54 29.86 15.50
CA VAL A 567 -4.91 30.13 14.21
C VAL A 567 -4.51 28.79 13.60
N ALA A 568 -4.78 28.62 12.31
CA ALA A 568 -4.20 27.55 11.54
C ALA A 568 -2.69 27.45 11.82
N ASP A 569 -2.21 26.23 12.04
CA ASP A 569 -0.78 25.95 12.22
C ASP A 569 0.02 26.60 11.07
N TYR A 570 1.22 27.09 11.34
CA TYR A 570 1.98 27.89 10.37
C TYR A 570 3.44 27.46 10.32
N GLU A 571 3.91 27.12 9.12
CA GLU A 571 5.30 26.72 8.88
C GLU A 571 6.05 27.84 8.14
N PRO A 572 6.78 28.73 8.86
CA PRO A 572 7.39 29.92 8.26
C PRO A 572 8.47 29.59 7.22
N LEU A 573 9.25 28.54 7.48
CA LEU A 573 10.33 28.12 6.59
C LEU A 573 9.87 27.08 5.56
N TYR A 574 9.06 26.13 5.99
CA TYR A 574 8.72 24.95 5.18
C TYR A 574 7.48 25.15 4.30
N GLY A 575 6.55 26.00 4.73
CA GLY A 575 5.22 26.08 4.13
C GLY A 575 4.43 24.77 4.25
N PRO A 576 3.20 24.71 3.71
CA PRO A 576 2.33 23.54 3.83
C PRO A 576 2.85 22.29 3.13
N ALA A 577 3.73 22.46 2.13
CA ALA A 577 4.30 21.36 1.34
C ALA A 577 5.70 20.94 1.80
N TYR A 578 6.29 21.55 2.83
CA TYR A 578 7.66 21.29 3.27
C TYR A 578 8.68 21.31 2.10
N LEU A 579 9.81 20.60 2.22
CA LEU A 579 10.78 20.50 1.13
C LEU A 579 10.32 19.48 0.07
N PRO A 580 10.84 19.55 -1.17
CA PRO A 580 10.62 18.51 -2.17
C PRO A 580 11.18 17.14 -1.75
N ARG A 581 12.29 17.15 -0.99
CA ARG A 581 12.96 15.95 -0.50
C ARG A 581 13.80 16.24 0.75
N LYS A 582 14.27 15.17 1.41
CA LYS A 582 15.24 15.24 2.53
C LYS A 582 16.42 16.18 2.23
N TYR A 583 16.75 17.01 3.21
CA TYR A 583 17.87 17.96 3.17
C TYR A 583 18.88 17.63 4.26
N LYS A 584 20.17 17.64 3.95
CA LYS A 584 21.24 17.11 4.81
C LYS A 584 22.35 18.13 4.96
N ILE A 585 22.73 18.39 6.21
CA ILE A 585 23.82 19.32 6.56
C ILE A 585 24.95 18.59 7.28
N ALA A 586 26.20 18.91 6.93
CA ALA A 586 27.43 18.44 7.59
C ALA A 586 28.39 19.59 7.88
N ILE A 587 29.13 19.51 8.98
CA ILE A 587 30.19 20.44 9.37
C ILE A 587 31.48 19.64 9.57
N ALA A 588 32.49 19.89 8.75
CA ALA A 588 33.79 19.24 8.81
C ALA A 588 34.87 20.17 9.40
N ILE A 589 35.79 19.58 10.16
CA ILE A 589 37.00 20.26 10.64
C ILE A 589 38.23 19.64 9.95
N PRO A 590 38.86 20.35 8.98
CA PRO A 590 40.11 19.90 8.39
C PRO A 590 41.22 19.69 9.45
N PRO A 591 42.07 18.66 9.28
CA PRO A 591 42.22 17.86 8.06
C PRO A 591 41.35 16.58 8.01
N GLU A 592 40.37 16.46 8.91
CA GLU A 592 39.49 15.29 8.99
C GLU A 592 38.18 15.52 8.23
N ASN A 593 37.73 14.49 7.49
CA ASN A 593 36.42 14.46 6.80
C ASN A 593 35.61 13.22 7.21
N ASP A 594 35.59 12.93 8.51
CA ASP A 594 34.82 11.86 9.15
C ASP A 594 33.31 11.96 8.86
N VAL A 595 32.80 13.17 8.67
CA VAL A 595 31.38 13.43 8.33
C VAL A 595 31.05 13.27 6.86
N ASP A 596 32.05 13.06 5.99
CA ASP A 596 31.91 12.99 4.54
C ASP A 596 31.16 14.20 3.94
N VAL A 597 31.64 15.40 4.23
CA VAL A 597 30.95 16.69 4.00
C VAL A 597 30.49 16.91 2.56
N VAL A 598 31.20 16.34 1.60
CA VAL A 598 30.89 16.47 0.16
C VAL A 598 29.73 15.59 -0.29
N ALA A 599 29.24 14.67 0.55
CA ALA A 599 28.08 13.82 0.26
C ALA A 599 26.73 14.45 0.69
N TYR A 600 26.74 15.68 1.20
CA TYR A 600 25.61 16.36 1.83
C TYR A 600 25.03 17.48 0.95
N ASP A 601 23.74 17.79 1.14
CA ASP A 601 23.08 18.85 0.37
C ASP A 601 23.74 20.21 0.66
N LEU A 602 24.13 20.43 1.91
CA LEU A 602 24.91 21.57 2.39
C LEU A 602 26.05 21.09 3.30
N GLY A 603 27.25 21.58 3.05
CA GLY A 603 28.45 21.27 3.80
C GLY A 603 29.15 22.54 4.25
N PHE A 604 29.64 22.57 5.47
CA PHE A 604 30.51 23.61 6.00
C PHE A 604 31.89 23.02 6.27
N ILE A 605 32.91 23.53 5.60
CA ILE A 605 34.31 23.15 5.87
C ILE A 605 34.95 24.28 6.66
N ALA A 606 35.29 24.01 7.93
CA ALA A 606 35.88 25.01 8.81
C ALA A 606 37.22 25.52 8.27
N ILE A 607 37.38 26.84 8.26
CA ILE A 607 38.65 27.51 7.98
C ILE A 607 39.21 27.99 9.29
N LEU A 608 40.37 27.43 9.65
CA LEU A 608 41.05 27.71 10.90
C LEU A 608 42.00 28.89 10.73
N ASP A 609 42.33 29.54 11.85
CA ASP A 609 43.47 30.46 11.91
C ASP A 609 44.81 29.74 11.71
N ALA A 610 45.89 30.50 11.56
CA ALA A 610 47.22 29.95 11.31
C ALA A 610 47.71 29.01 12.42
N GLU A 611 47.25 29.22 13.65
CA GLU A 611 47.60 28.41 14.83
C GLU A 611 46.69 27.19 15.01
N GLN A 612 45.67 27.04 14.17
CA GLN A 612 44.64 25.98 14.25
C GLN A 612 43.90 25.96 15.59
N GLN A 613 43.77 27.12 16.23
CA GLN A 613 43.11 27.30 17.52
C GLN A 613 41.69 27.81 17.39
N ASN A 614 41.37 28.55 16.32
CA ASN A 614 40.07 29.20 16.17
C ASN A 614 39.47 28.99 14.80
N ILE A 615 38.15 28.85 14.73
CA ILE A 615 37.40 28.88 13.47
C ILE A 615 37.17 30.34 13.07
N LEU A 616 37.64 30.70 11.88
CA LEU A 616 37.43 32.02 11.27
C LEU A 616 36.10 32.09 10.51
N GLY A 617 35.74 30.99 9.84
CA GLY A 617 34.53 30.86 9.04
C GLY A 617 34.51 29.53 8.30
N TYR A 618 33.75 29.46 7.21
CA TYR A 618 33.50 28.21 6.51
C TYR A 618 33.52 28.39 4.99
N ASN A 619 34.15 27.46 4.28
CA ASN A 619 33.82 27.22 2.88
C ASN A 619 32.47 26.47 2.83
N VAL A 620 31.57 26.94 1.98
CA VAL A 620 30.21 26.43 1.87
C VAL A 620 30.12 25.54 0.63
N MET A 621 29.84 24.27 0.83
CA MET A 621 29.68 23.26 -0.22
C MET A 621 28.19 22.97 -0.42
N ILE A 622 27.71 22.86 -1.67
CA ILE A 622 26.32 22.50 -1.95
C ILE A 622 26.18 21.40 -3.01
N GLY A 623 25.11 20.62 -2.93
CA GLY A 623 24.71 19.68 -3.99
C GLY A 623 25.37 18.31 -3.91
N GLY A 624 25.76 17.86 -2.72
CA GLY A 624 26.19 16.48 -2.50
C GLY A 624 25.01 15.50 -2.38
N GLY A 625 25.19 14.27 -2.83
CA GLY A 625 24.21 13.22 -2.53
C GLY A 625 24.42 11.89 -3.25
N MET A 626 24.35 10.81 -2.48
CA MET A 626 24.64 9.43 -2.95
C MET A 626 23.48 8.69 -3.62
N GLY A 627 22.25 9.20 -3.56
CA GLY A 627 21.07 8.44 -4.00
C GLY A 627 21.07 8.21 -5.52
N MET A 628 21.01 6.96 -5.96
CA MET A 628 20.89 6.55 -7.36
C MET A 628 19.97 5.34 -7.46
N THR A 629 19.46 5.10 -8.65
CA THR A 629 18.69 3.91 -9.02
C THR A 629 19.55 3.10 -9.99
N HIS A 630 19.71 1.80 -9.72
CA HIS A 630 20.44 0.90 -10.61
C HIS A 630 19.80 0.96 -12.00
N ASN A 631 20.62 0.97 -13.05
CA ASN A 631 20.14 1.06 -14.44
C ASN A 631 19.28 2.30 -14.73
N ASN A 632 19.48 3.42 -14.03
CA ASN A 632 18.88 4.68 -14.44
C ASN A 632 19.96 5.76 -14.42
N ARG A 633 20.48 6.10 -15.61
CA ARG A 633 21.57 7.07 -15.78
C ARG A 633 21.18 8.50 -15.41
N LYS A 634 19.88 8.81 -15.35
CA LYS A 634 19.36 10.12 -14.91
C LYS A 634 19.49 10.30 -13.39
N THR A 635 19.77 9.22 -12.66
CA THR A 635 20.05 9.27 -11.22
C THR A 635 21.48 8.86 -10.92
N TYR A 636 22.26 9.72 -10.26
CA TYR A 636 23.71 9.50 -10.08
C TYR A 636 24.22 10.10 -8.78
N PRO A 637 25.24 9.52 -8.12
CA PRO A 637 25.89 10.18 -6.99
C PRO A 637 26.58 11.47 -7.45
N ARG A 638 26.53 12.52 -6.63
CA ARG A 638 27.15 13.82 -6.92
C ARG A 638 27.94 14.31 -5.70
N LEU A 639 29.14 14.84 -5.92
CA LEU A 639 29.91 15.54 -4.89
C LEU A 639 29.46 17.00 -4.79
N ALA A 640 29.43 17.55 -3.58
CA ALA A 640 29.11 18.95 -3.37
C ALA A 640 30.18 19.87 -3.99
N THR A 641 29.74 21.02 -4.50
CA THR A 641 30.58 22.04 -5.16
C THR A 641 30.66 23.27 -4.26
N CYS A 642 31.83 23.92 -4.20
CA CYS A 642 32.03 25.11 -3.37
C CYS A 642 31.27 26.31 -3.94
N LEU A 643 30.45 26.95 -3.10
CA LEU A 643 29.73 28.17 -3.41
C LEU A 643 30.60 29.41 -3.14
N GLY A 644 31.41 29.33 -2.07
CA GLY A 644 32.38 30.34 -1.64
C GLY A 644 32.61 30.28 -0.12
N TYR A 645 33.31 31.27 0.42
CA TYR A 645 33.58 31.40 1.85
C TYR A 645 32.62 32.38 2.53
N VAL A 646 32.28 32.09 3.80
CA VAL A 646 31.60 33.03 4.69
C VAL A 646 32.25 33.11 6.08
N PRO A 647 32.23 34.27 6.74
CA PRO A 647 32.54 34.39 8.16
C PRO A 647 31.61 33.52 9.04
N LYS A 648 32.11 33.07 10.20
CA LYS A 648 31.37 32.08 11.02
C LYS A 648 29.98 32.53 11.49
N ASP A 649 29.78 33.83 11.71
CA ASP A 649 28.48 34.40 12.14
C ASP A 649 27.39 34.31 11.06
N LYS A 650 27.77 34.01 9.80
CA LYS A 650 26.84 33.91 8.68
C LYS A 650 26.33 32.48 8.41
N ALA A 651 26.91 31.46 9.05
CA ALA A 651 26.62 30.05 8.72
C ALA A 651 25.14 29.66 8.89
N ILE A 652 24.46 30.17 9.92
CA ILE A 652 23.02 29.90 10.16
C ILE A 652 22.17 30.52 9.05
N ALA A 653 22.42 31.79 8.71
CA ALA A 653 21.70 32.49 7.65
C ALA A 653 21.89 31.80 6.29
N VAL A 654 23.12 31.39 5.98
CA VAL A 654 23.41 30.61 4.76
C VAL A 654 22.64 29.29 4.75
N SER A 655 22.58 28.58 5.88
CA SER A 655 21.86 27.32 5.99
C SER A 655 20.38 27.47 5.64
N GLU A 656 19.74 28.52 6.15
CA GLU A 656 18.36 28.86 5.83
C GLU A 656 18.21 29.21 4.35
N LYS A 657 19.02 30.14 3.82
CA LYS A 657 18.79 30.65 2.45
C LYS A 657 19.05 29.58 1.39
N VAL A 658 20.06 28.71 1.56
CA VAL A 658 20.28 27.57 0.64
C VAL A 658 19.08 26.60 0.68
N MET A 659 18.54 26.32 1.88
CA MET A 659 17.35 25.48 2.03
C MET A 659 16.13 26.11 1.35
N LEU A 660 15.93 27.43 1.48
CA LEU A 660 14.83 28.16 0.85
C LEU A 660 14.92 28.13 -0.67
N VAL A 661 16.12 28.30 -1.25
CA VAL A 661 16.29 28.14 -2.71
C VAL A 661 15.88 26.73 -3.14
N GLN A 662 16.28 25.69 -2.41
CA GLN A 662 15.86 24.32 -2.74
C GLN A 662 14.34 24.10 -2.56
N ARG A 663 13.73 24.71 -1.54
CA ARG A 663 12.28 24.65 -1.31
C ARG A 663 11.51 25.23 -2.50
N ASP A 664 11.99 26.37 -3.01
CA ASP A 664 11.31 27.17 -4.02
C ASP A 664 11.53 26.61 -5.44
N HIS A 665 12.70 26.04 -5.73
CA HIS A 665 13.12 25.68 -7.09
C HIS A 665 13.38 24.19 -7.32
N GLY A 666 13.40 23.36 -6.27
CA GLY A 666 13.60 21.93 -6.41
C GLY A 666 12.39 21.23 -7.02
N ASP A 667 12.64 20.23 -7.86
CA ASP A 667 11.58 19.46 -8.53
C ASP A 667 10.66 18.76 -7.52
N ARG A 668 9.35 18.95 -7.69
CA ARG A 668 8.27 18.35 -6.88
C ARG A 668 7.42 17.36 -7.67
N THR A 669 7.67 17.23 -8.98
CA THR A 669 6.96 16.31 -9.88
C THR A 669 7.61 14.93 -9.86
N ASN A 670 8.94 14.86 -9.96
CA ASN A 670 9.68 13.61 -9.92
C ASN A 670 10.54 13.49 -8.65
N ARG A 671 10.09 12.62 -7.73
CA ARG A 671 10.77 12.40 -6.44
C ARG A 671 12.20 11.83 -6.56
N LYS A 672 12.54 11.16 -7.67
CA LYS A 672 13.90 10.66 -7.95
C LYS A 672 14.84 11.80 -8.34
N HIS A 673 14.30 12.91 -8.87
CA HIS A 673 15.00 14.14 -9.26
C HIS A 673 14.87 15.29 -8.22
N ALA A 674 14.09 15.11 -7.16
CA ALA A 674 13.78 16.15 -6.17
C ALA A 674 14.91 16.57 -5.19
N ARG A 675 16.12 16.00 -5.28
CA ARG A 675 17.25 16.34 -4.36
C ARG A 675 18.03 17.54 -4.88
N LEU A 676 18.58 18.33 -3.95
CA LEU A 676 19.32 19.57 -4.26
C LEU A 676 20.41 19.39 -5.31
N LYS A 677 21.10 18.24 -5.30
CA LYS A 677 22.13 17.93 -6.30
C LYS A 677 21.66 18.08 -7.76
N TYR A 678 20.41 17.75 -8.06
CA TYR A 678 19.88 17.86 -9.42
C TYR A 678 19.51 19.31 -9.73
N THR A 679 18.90 20.02 -8.78
CA THR A 679 18.69 21.47 -8.90
C THR A 679 20.01 22.22 -9.12
N VAL A 680 21.14 21.74 -8.58
CA VAL A 680 22.47 22.32 -8.87
C VAL A 680 22.91 22.04 -10.30
N ASP A 681 22.70 20.83 -10.80
CA ASP A 681 23.08 20.48 -12.18
C ASP A 681 22.16 21.10 -13.24
N ASP A 682 20.87 21.28 -12.93
CA ASP A 682 19.87 21.87 -13.83
C ASP A 682 20.11 23.37 -14.05
N TYR A 683 20.47 24.10 -12.99
CA TYR A 683 20.62 25.57 -13.03
C TYR A 683 22.08 26.05 -13.07
N GLY A 684 23.03 25.22 -12.63
CA GLY A 684 24.45 25.58 -12.53
C GLY A 684 24.81 26.44 -11.30
N MET A 685 26.10 26.48 -10.99
CA MET A 685 26.61 27.11 -9.75
C MET A 685 26.49 28.64 -9.72
N ASP A 686 26.62 29.31 -10.86
CA ASP A 686 26.51 30.78 -10.93
C ASP A 686 25.08 31.25 -10.60
N TRP A 687 24.08 30.54 -11.11
CA TRP A 687 22.68 30.77 -10.76
C TRP A 687 22.45 30.54 -9.27
N TRP A 688 22.97 29.45 -8.71
CA TRP A 688 22.85 29.15 -7.28
C TRP A 688 23.47 30.24 -6.41
N ARG A 689 24.67 30.71 -6.76
CA ARG A 689 25.33 31.82 -6.06
C ARG A 689 24.43 33.05 -6.07
N GLN A 690 23.94 33.46 -7.24
CA GLN A 690 23.06 34.62 -7.38
C GLN A 690 21.77 34.50 -6.54
N GLN A 691 21.12 33.34 -6.57
CA GLN A 691 19.86 33.11 -5.84
C GLN A 691 20.04 33.15 -4.32
N VAL A 692 21.15 32.61 -3.82
CA VAL A 692 21.45 32.58 -2.39
C VAL A 692 21.90 33.98 -1.92
N GLU A 693 22.80 34.64 -2.65
CA GLU A 693 23.27 36.00 -2.33
C GLU A 693 22.13 37.02 -2.32
N ALA A 694 21.21 36.94 -3.30
CA ALA A 694 20.04 37.81 -3.35
C ALA A 694 19.16 37.68 -2.09
N ARG A 695 19.06 36.48 -1.51
CA ARG A 695 18.32 36.22 -0.27
C ARG A 695 19.10 36.56 1.00
N LEU A 696 20.44 36.54 0.93
CA LEU A 696 21.34 36.87 2.05
C LEU A 696 21.57 38.37 2.20
N GLY A 697 21.55 39.12 1.11
CA GLY A 697 21.91 40.53 1.08
C GLY A 697 23.42 40.79 1.15
N PHE A 698 24.26 39.77 1.00
CA PHE A 698 25.71 39.86 0.89
C PHE A 698 26.26 38.80 -0.07
N ALA A 699 27.45 39.04 -0.61
CA ALA A 699 28.13 38.13 -1.53
C ALA A 699 29.07 37.15 -0.80
N PHE A 700 29.25 35.96 -1.36
CA PHE A 700 30.27 35.02 -0.89
C PHE A 700 31.67 35.54 -1.19
N GLU A 701 32.61 35.32 -0.28
CA GLU A 701 34.02 35.53 -0.56
C GLU A 701 34.59 34.35 -1.38
N ALA A 702 35.77 34.55 -1.96
CA ALA A 702 36.49 33.47 -2.62
C ALA A 702 36.78 32.30 -1.65
N GLU A 703 36.70 31.08 -2.16
CA GLU A 703 37.06 29.87 -1.43
C GLU A 703 38.45 29.98 -0.80
N ARG A 704 38.56 29.61 0.49
CA ARG A 704 39.83 29.63 1.22
C ARG A 704 40.51 28.25 1.20
N PRO A 705 41.85 28.18 1.24
CA PRO A 705 42.55 26.90 1.19
C PRO A 705 42.23 25.99 2.39
N TYR A 706 42.03 24.70 2.11
CA TYR A 706 41.92 23.63 3.11
C TYR A 706 42.51 22.33 2.56
N LYS A 707 42.73 21.35 3.42
CA LYS A 707 43.18 20.02 2.99
C LYS A 707 42.60 18.95 3.90
N PHE A 708 41.96 17.94 3.32
CA PHE A 708 41.63 16.70 4.01
C PHE A 708 42.74 15.67 3.82
N THR A 709 43.07 14.94 4.89
CA THR A 709 44.07 13.85 4.85
C THR A 709 43.49 12.52 5.32
N HIS A 710 42.33 12.52 5.97
CA HIS A 710 41.71 11.34 6.53
C HIS A 710 40.18 11.50 6.60
N ASN A 711 39.45 10.39 6.55
CA ASN A 711 37.98 10.35 6.49
C ASN A 711 37.38 9.23 7.35
N GLY A 712 38.18 8.62 8.23
CA GLY A 712 37.76 7.55 9.13
C GLY A 712 37.79 7.97 10.59
N ASP A 713 37.26 7.10 11.45
CA ASP A 713 37.34 7.29 12.89
C ASP A 713 38.75 6.98 13.40
N ARG A 714 39.15 7.67 14.49
CA ARG A 714 40.38 7.36 15.23
C ARG A 714 40.06 6.48 16.43
N TYR A 715 40.11 5.17 16.24
CA TYR A 715 39.83 4.18 17.27
C TYR A 715 40.84 4.19 18.43
N GLY A 716 40.38 3.85 19.63
CA GLY A 716 41.20 3.76 20.83
C GLY A 716 41.35 5.08 21.58
N TRP A 717 42.39 5.17 22.42
CA TRP A 717 42.64 6.29 23.31
C TRP A 717 43.38 7.45 22.63
N VAL A 718 42.89 8.66 22.81
CA VAL A 718 43.51 9.91 22.36
C VAL A 718 43.57 10.93 23.50
N LYS A 719 44.72 11.57 23.68
CA LYS A 719 44.88 12.74 24.55
C LYS A 719 44.49 13.99 23.77
N SER A 720 43.39 14.62 24.16
CA SER A 720 42.67 15.58 23.32
C SER A 720 42.21 16.82 24.07
N THR A 721 41.59 16.61 25.22
CA THR A 721 41.13 17.68 26.12
C THR A 721 42.13 17.81 27.26
N PRO A 722 42.51 19.03 27.70
CA PRO A 722 43.45 19.21 28.79
C PRO A 722 43.04 18.40 30.04
N GLY A 723 43.88 17.43 30.43
CA GLY A 723 43.63 16.57 31.59
C GLY A 723 42.68 15.38 31.38
N LEU A 724 42.12 15.18 30.18
CA LEU A 724 41.21 14.06 29.87
C LEU A 724 41.70 13.27 28.65
N ASN A 725 41.15 12.05 28.49
CA ASN A 725 41.37 11.22 27.32
C ASN A 725 40.02 10.89 26.68
N ASN A 726 39.95 10.87 25.35
CA ASN A 726 38.81 10.38 24.60
C ASN A 726 39.08 8.92 24.17
N PHE A 727 38.08 8.05 24.28
CA PHE A 727 38.13 6.68 23.77
C PHE A 727 37.09 6.49 22.67
N THR A 728 37.54 6.20 21.46
CA THR A 728 36.65 5.89 20.34
C THR A 728 36.50 4.37 20.22
N MET A 729 35.30 3.87 20.54
CA MET A 729 34.98 2.45 20.47
C MET A 729 34.55 2.06 19.04
N PHE A 730 35.15 1.02 18.48
CA PHE A 730 34.63 0.40 17.26
C PHE A 730 33.38 -0.40 17.59
N VAL A 731 32.27 -0.06 16.92
CA VAL A 731 31.01 -0.79 17.02
C VAL A 731 30.66 -1.28 15.62
N GLN A 732 30.75 -2.59 15.40
CA GLN A 732 30.58 -3.16 14.08
C GLN A 732 29.17 -2.88 13.56
N ASN A 733 29.07 -2.23 12.40
CA ASN A 733 27.78 -1.79 11.84
C ASN A 733 26.98 -0.89 12.81
N GLY A 734 27.59 -0.28 13.82
CA GLY A 734 26.88 0.49 14.85
C GLY A 734 25.84 -0.31 15.64
N ARG A 735 26.03 -1.62 15.78
CA ARG A 735 25.17 -2.54 16.53
C ARG A 735 25.97 -3.31 17.56
#